data_AF-A0A0K0SRV3-F1
#
_entry.id   AF-A0A0K0SRV3-F1
#
_cell.length_a   1.000
_cell.length_b   1.000
_cell.length_c   1.000
_cell.angle_alpha   90.00
_cell.angle_beta   90.00
_cell.angle_gamma   90.00
#
_symmetry.space_group_name_H-M   'P 1'
#
loop_
_entity.id
_entity.type
_entity.pdbx_description
1 polymer ?
#
loop_
_entity_poly.entity_id
_entity_poly.type
_entity_poly.pdbx_seq_one_letter_code
_entity_poly.pdbx_strand_id
1 'polypeptide(L)'
;MNITINPFQQLYFSDDTQSEDHFVRLFSTEVLQTAIHPIFQGGNVVLSGTQGCGKTMILNLLRPETRIAYFKCGQEFPVNPQMRDFISAGVNLTRSRITDLVQVTLHRGDDADERELPLYFADFFNYLVVEDLIKSVETIGNNPDVFDGIVNLSEPDKFVKILVQQDCWFGYFDDVVNLDQLKNRVNERIKLYRLWVNGNLEDGLPPDILRRSKTNIGEPIARTAECLRQSGVIPKNVPVLIRVDQIEEMHRAFTERQRILLLSFRKILNRAFASRDARVHYRAGTRRYGWDNQEFLGVWGSEAKLENRRDYNFIDMDEELFKRGEVVGNSIFERFSIDAFQRRVVFYFEDEVNLNPQLAKSIFGKHPFAEQRISSLNSKAENSQIDRALGLDLLADGGAWSEEWRTFLRNMYLSGTDGMLDAVLAAAWGRQTGGGGLRRQHRESPPPQDTPWRERKWWRKERLDQAVLQLMTRSQQRFMWWGFKDILTLSGGNITVFLHICHRVWDGFLKNEYSLPENKRTDLLNGGVINQNIQSSGILFASNEWFNKLQEEPGGNARKSFVQVLGERLNDSMMRDLSMSYPGGNGISIALSEYTAESKDIVSLRNFMCEAVAYGALFETEHASKSKAGGRRVKFYLNPILCPRFQLPEARTKEPYYLKISELFELLKKAEVTLENPNVRPTKSMNNLSLFPEFDGDKL
;
A
#
# COMPACT_ATOMS: atom_id res chain seq x y z
N MET A 1 -34.64 -14.88 -0.15
CA MET A 1 -33.86 -13.85 0.56
C MET A 1 -33.07 -13.10 -0.50
N ASN A 2 -33.27 -11.78 -0.62
CA ASN A 2 -32.66 -11.01 -1.70
C ASN A 2 -31.51 -10.18 -1.12
N ILE A 3 -30.29 -10.70 -1.23
CA ILE A 3 -29.08 -9.89 -1.09
C ILE A 3 -29.16 -8.82 -2.18
N THR A 4 -29.50 -7.58 -1.83
CA THR A 4 -29.68 -6.48 -2.80
C THR A 4 -28.54 -5.47 -2.77
N ILE A 5 -27.72 -5.49 -1.72
CA ILE A 5 -26.66 -4.51 -1.47
C ILE A 5 -25.29 -5.21 -1.55
N ASN A 6 -24.29 -4.46 -2.03
CA ASN A 6 -22.90 -4.87 -1.98
C ASN A 6 -22.25 -4.34 -0.68
N PRO A 7 -21.87 -5.20 0.28
CA PRO A 7 -21.27 -4.77 1.54
C PRO A 7 -19.85 -4.21 1.38
N PHE A 8 -19.28 -4.25 0.18
CA PHE A 8 -17.94 -3.77 -0.14
C PHE A 8 -17.94 -2.47 -0.97
N GLN A 9 -19.10 -1.82 -1.15
CA GLN A 9 -19.22 -0.60 -1.96
C GLN A 9 -18.27 0.52 -1.52
N GLN A 10 -18.05 0.66 -0.22
CA GLN A 10 -17.13 1.63 0.36
C GLN A 10 -15.84 0.94 0.80
N LEU A 11 -14.75 1.13 0.06
CA LEU A 11 -13.48 0.42 0.30
C LEU A 11 -12.73 0.92 1.54
N TYR A 12 -12.82 2.22 1.86
CA TYR A 12 -12.08 2.88 2.94
C TYR A 12 -12.89 3.09 4.23
N PHE A 13 -13.93 2.27 4.45
CA PHE A 13 -14.89 2.46 5.56
C PHE A 13 -14.23 2.64 6.93
N SER A 14 -13.09 1.98 7.17
CA SER A 14 -12.35 2.01 8.42
C SER A 14 -11.29 3.12 8.53
N ASP A 15 -10.87 3.69 7.39
CA ASP A 15 -9.91 4.81 7.34
C ASP A 15 -10.63 6.17 7.42
N ASP A 16 -11.88 6.23 6.97
CA ASP A 16 -12.76 7.41 7.03
C ASP A 16 -14.14 7.04 7.57
N THR A 17 -14.17 6.59 8.83
CA THR A 17 -15.39 6.15 9.48
C THR A 17 -16.33 7.33 9.68
N GLN A 18 -17.56 7.22 9.16
CA GLN A 18 -18.61 8.21 9.38
C GLN A 18 -18.95 8.39 10.88
N SER A 19 -18.66 7.37 11.71
CA SER A 19 -18.76 7.41 13.16
C SER A 19 -17.75 6.46 13.81
N GLU A 20 -17.36 6.74 15.05
CA GLU A 20 -16.48 5.85 15.83
C GLU A 20 -17.15 4.49 16.12
N ASP A 21 -18.48 4.42 16.17
CA ASP A 21 -19.20 3.15 16.33
C ASP A 21 -19.01 2.24 15.11
N HIS A 22 -18.95 2.81 13.90
CA HIS A 22 -18.61 2.05 12.70
C HIS A 22 -17.18 1.51 12.76
N PHE A 23 -16.25 2.28 13.34
CA PHE A 23 -14.89 1.80 13.57
C PHE A 23 -14.88 0.53 14.40
N VAL A 24 -15.54 0.53 15.56
CA VAL A 24 -15.59 -0.63 16.48
C VAL A 24 -16.11 -1.88 15.78
N ARG A 25 -17.17 -1.73 14.99
CA ARG A 25 -17.83 -2.86 14.31
C ARG A 25 -16.97 -3.43 13.19
N LEU A 26 -16.25 -2.58 12.46
CA LEU A 26 -15.50 -2.96 11.25
C LEU A 26 -14.01 -3.22 11.50
N PHE A 27 -13.44 -2.73 12.60
CA PHE A 27 -12.04 -2.90 12.92
C PHE A 27 -11.72 -4.37 13.21
N SER A 28 -10.73 -4.91 12.50
CA SER A 28 -10.23 -6.26 12.74
C SER A 28 -9.06 -6.24 13.71
N THR A 29 -9.15 -7.00 14.80
CA THR A 29 -8.08 -7.11 15.80
C THR A 29 -6.92 -8.00 15.36
N GLU A 30 -7.06 -8.74 14.25
CA GLU A 30 -6.01 -9.61 13.70
C GLU A 30 -4.72 -8.85 13.37
N VAL A 31 -4.81 -7.57 12.96
CA VAL A 31 -3.62 -6.73 12.70
C VAL A 31 -2.82 -6.42 13.97
N LEU A 32 -3.46 -6.52 15.14
CA LEU A 32 -2.82 -6.22 16.43
C LEU A 32 -2.01 -7.38 17.00
N GLN A 33 -2.05 -8.56 16.38
CA GLN A 33 -1.35 -9.77 16.84
C GLN A 33 0.17 -9.75 16.55
N THR A 34 0.74 -8.61 16.16
CA THR A 34 2.09 -8.49 15.58
C THR A 34 2.98 -7.47 16.32
N ALA A 35 4.16 -7.16 15.76
CA ALA A 35 5.18 -6.27 16.29
C ALA A 35 4.76 -4.79 16.46
N ILE A 36 3.47 -4.48 16.46
CA ILE A 36 2.92 -3.12 16.53
C ILE A 36 2.76 -2.58 17.95
N HIS A 37 2.99 -3.39 19.00
CA HIS A 37 2.96 -2.96 20.40
C HIS A 37 3.76 -1.67 20.71
N PRO A 38 4.92 -1.40 20.09
CA PRO A 38 5.66 -0.16 20.33
C PRO A 38 4.85 1.12 20.04
N ILE A 39 3.79 1.05 19.22
CA ILE A 39 2.90 2.19 18.94
C ILE A 39 2.20 2.68 20.21
N PHE A 40 1.97 1.83 21.21
CA PHE A 40 1.28 2.19 22.44
C PHE A 40 2.22 2.50 23.61
N GLN A 41 3.54 2.43 23.40
CA GLN A 41 4.55 2.58 24.46
C GLN A 41 5.31 3.91 24.36
N GLY A 42 6.37 4.12 25.14
CA GLY A 42 7.27 5.27 24.99
C GLY A 42 8.23 5.14 23.80
N GLY A 43 8.82 6.26 23.37
CA GLY A 43 9.77 6.34 22.24
C GLY A 43 9.09 6.57 20.89
N ASN A 44 9.79 7.14 19.90
CA ASN A 44 9.19 7.47 18.61
C ASN A 44 9.00 6.23 17.71
N VAL A 45 7.92 6.19 16.93
CA VAL A 45 7.61 5.09 16.01
C VAL A 45 7.21 5.66 14.65
N VAL A 46 7.69 5.01 13.59
CA VAL A 46 7.28 5.26 12.21
C VAL A 46 6.61 4.01 11.68
N LEU A 47 5.35 4.13 11.34
CA LEU A 47 4.53 3.08 10.75
C LEU A 47 4.46 3.29 9.23
N SER A 48 5.09 2.37 8.49
CA SER A 48 5.18 2.40 7.02
C SER A 48 4.39 1.26 6.39
N GLY A 49 4.03 1.41 5.12
CA GLY A 49 3.44 0.36 4.30
C GLY A 49 2.66 0.91 3.11
N THR A 50 2.23 0.03 2.21
CA THR A 50 1.42 0.38 1.04
C THR A 50 0.07 1.00 1.43
N GLN A 51 -0.58 1.67 0.49
CA GLN A 51 -1.93 2.19 0.73
C GLN A 51 -2.87 1.05 1.09
N GLY A 52 -3.68 1.21 2.13
CA GLY A 52 -4.65 0.18 2.51
C GLY A 52 -4.08 -0.97 3.36
N CYS A 53 -2.88 -0.84 3.93
CA CYS A 53 -2.38 -1.83 4.89
C CYS A 53 -2.92 -1.68 6.32
N GLY A 54 -3.70 -0.63 6.62
CA GLY A 54 -4.34 -0.41 7.93
C GLY A 54 -3.62 0.59 8.87
N LYS A 55 -2.67 1.39 8.37
CA LYS A 55 -1.93 2.39 9.18
C LYS A 55 -2.84 3.34 9.96
N THR A 56 -3.75 4.01 9.24
CA THR A 56 -4.67 5.00 9.81
C THR A 56 -5.59 4.34 10.83
N MET A 57 -6.06 3.11 10.57
CA MET A 57 -6.84 2.35 11.56
C MET A 57 -6.08 2.12 12.87
N ILE A 58 -4.80 1.74 12.80
CA ILE A 58 -3.97 1.53 14.01
C ILE A 58 -3.73 2.85 14.74
N LEU A 59 -3.45 3.94 14.01
CA LEU A 59 -3.29 5.26 14.61
C LEU A 59 -4.60 5.78 15.24
N ASN A 60 -5.76 5.41 14.70
CA ASN A 60 -7.06 5.75 15.28
C ASN A 60 -7.30 5.08 16.64
N LEU A 61 -6.71 3.92 16.92
CA LEU A 61 -6.78 3.33 18.27
C LEU A 61 -6.16 4.22 19.36
N LEU A 62 -5.30 5.16 18.98
CA LEU A 62 -4.74 6.11 19.94
C LEU A 62 -5.73 7.25 20.27
N ARG A 63 -6.84 7.39 19.55
CA ARG A 63 -7.82 8.45 19.78
C ARG A 63 -8.72 8.11 20.97
N PRO A 64 -8.98 9.06 21.89
CA PRO A 64 -9.84 8.80 23.02
C PRO A 64 -11.28 8.51 22.59
N GLU A 65 -11.76 9.14 21.51
CA GLU A 65 -13.12 8.88 20.99
C GLU A 65 -13.33 7.42 20.60
N THR A 66 -12.29 6.77 20.05
CA THR A 66 -12.34 5.36 19.67
C THR A 66 -12.47 4.45 20.90
N ARG A 67 -11.70 4.69 21.98
CA ARG A 67 -11.84 3.90 23.24
C ARG A 67 -13.22 4.08 23.88
N ILE A 68 -13.77 5.31 23.84
CA ILE A 68 -15.14 5.59 24.29
C ILE A 68 -16.17 4.82 23.46
N ALA A 69 -15.99 4.73 22.13
CA ALA A 69 -16.89 3.97 21.27
C ALA A 69 -16.88 2.48 21.62
N TYR A 70 -15.71 1.87 21.85
CA TYR A 70 -15.61 0.48 22.32
C TYR A 70 -16.41 0.26 23.60
N PHE A 71 -16.26 1.16 24.59
CA PHE A 71 -17.01 1.11 25.84
C PHE A 71 -18.52 1.22 25.63
N LYS A 72 -18.98 2.19 24.82
CA LYS A 72 -20.41 2.39 24.50
C LYS A 72 -21.02 1.18 23.78
N CYS A 73 -20.26 0.53 22.91
CA CYS A 73 -20.68 -0.69 22.22
C CYS A 73 -20.60 -1.94 23.10
N GLY A 74 -20.14 -1.85 24.35
CA GLY A 74 -19.94 -2.99 25.23
C GLY A 74 -18.87 -3.98 24.73
N GLN A 75 -17.93 -3.52 23.90
CA GLN A 75 -16.83 -4.33 23.37
C GLN A 75 -15.52 -4.02 24.09
N GLU A 76 -14.68 -5.04 24.29
CA GLU A 76 -13.36 -4.81 24.88
C GLU A 76 -12.47 -4.02 23.91
N PHE A 77 -11.83 -2.96 24.44
CA PHE A 77 -10.84 -2.20 23.69
C PHE A 77 -9.63 -3.08 23.33
N PRO A 78 -9.25 -3.20 22.05
CA PRO A 78 -8.42 -4.31 21.58
C PRO A 78 -6.91 -4.13 21.83
N VAL A 79 -6.53 -3.15 22.66
CA VAL A 79 -5.16 -2.94 23.14
C VAL A 79 -4.98 -3.65 24.48
N ASN A 80 -3.81 -4.24 24.73
CA ASN A 80 -3.52 -4.89 26.02
C ASN A 80 -3.72 -3.89 27.18
N PRO A 81 -4.44 -4.24 28.26
CA PRO A 81 -4.65 -3.38 29.43
C PRO A 81 -3.41 -2.64 29.92
N GLN A 82 -2.24 -3.29 29.95
CA GLN A 82 -0.97 -2.72 30.40
C GLN A 82 -0.42 -1.60 29.50
N MET A 83 -0.98 -1.45 28.30
CA MET A 83 -0.57 -0.47 27.29
C MET A 83 -1.69 0.57 27.02
N ARG A 84 -2.76 0.58 27.82
CA ARG A 84 -3.90 1.51 27.65
C ARG A 84 -3.68 2.87 28.34
N ASP A 85 -2.66 2.97 29.18
CA ASP A 85 -2.35 4.17 29.96
C ASP A 85 -1.51 5.15 29.14
N PHE A 86 -2.16 5.89 28.24
CA PHE A 86 -1.54 6.97 27.48
C PHE A 86 -2.54 8.08 27.18
N ILE A 87 -2.02 9.25 26.85
CA ILE A 87 -2.79 10.35 26.25
C ILE A 87 -2.23 10.57 24.85
N SER A 88 -3.09 10.84 23.88
CA SER A 88 -2.63 11.07 22.52
C SER A 88 -3.34 12.23 21.84
N ALA A 89 -2.53 13.05 21.18
CA ALA A 89 -2.95 14.16 20.34
C ALA A 89 -2.28 14.01 18.97
N GLY A 90 -2.70 14.74 17.96
CA GLY A 90 -1.95 14.77 16.72
C GLY A 90 -2.58 15.55 15.60
N VAL A 91 -1.97 15.40 14.43
CA VAL A 91 -2.37 16.10 13.21
C VAL A 91 -2.32 15.14 12.02
N ASN A 92 -3.35 15.21 11.18
CA ASN A 92 -3.30 14.68 9.83
C ASN A 92 -2.90 15.83 8.90
N LEU A 93 -1.75 15.71 8.22
CA LEU A 93 -1.14 16.83 7.50
C LEU A 93 -2.00 17.32 6.33
N THR A 94 -2.74 16.42 5.67
CA THR A 94 -3.67 16.78 4.58
C THR A 94 -4.92 17.46 5.10
N ARG A 95 -5.61 16.85 6.07
CA ARG A 95 -6.89 17.35 6.60
C ARG A 95 -6.74 18.67 7.35
N SER A 96 -5.59 18.88 7.98
CA SER A 96 -5.29 20.13 8.69
C SER A 96 -4.96 21.31 7.78
N ARG A 97 -4.67 21.05 6.49
CA ARG A 97 -4.23 22.05 5.50
C ARG A 97 -2.93 22.77 5.87
N ILE A 98 -2.13 22.20 6.78
CA ILE A 98 -0.84 22.79 7.18
C ILE A 98 0.16 22.84 6.00
N THR A 99 0.06 21.89 5.07
CA THR A 99 0.88 21.84 3.85
C THR A 99 0.60 22.98 2.90
N ASP A 100 -0.58 23.60 2.97
CA ASP A 100 -0.97 24.71 2.09
C ASP A 100 -0.13 25.97 2.36
N LEU A 101 0.62 26.03 3.47
CA LEU A 101 1.63 27.06 3.73
C LEU A 101 2.70 27.13 2.61
N VAL A 102 2.86 26.08 1.82
CA VAL A 102 3.75 26.09 0.65
C VAL A 102 3.30 27.08 -0.44
N GLN A 103 2.02 27.45 -0.43
CA GLN A 103 1.40 28.32 -1.43
C GLN A 103 1.64 29.81 -1.16
N VAL A 104 2.01 30.18 0.08
CA VAL A 104 2.27 31.58 0.44
C VAL A 104 3.70 32.01 0.14
N THR A 105 3.93 33.31 0.09
CA THR A 105 5.27 33.93 -0.02
C THR A 105 5.40 35.06 0.99
N LEU A 106 6.63 35.31 1.45
CA LEU A 106 6.97 36.43 2.33
C LEU A 106 7.35 37.69 1.53
N HIS A 107 7.23 37.66 0.21
CA HIS A 107 7.56 38.77 -0.71
C HIS A 107 8.99 39.32 -0.55
N ARG A 108 9.93 38.47 -0.12
CA ARG A 108 11.36 38.80 0.07
C ARG A 108 12.31 37.90 -0.73
N GLY A 109 11.76 37.14 -1.68
CA GLY A 109 12.48 36.18 -2.51
C GLY A 109 12.45 34.75 -1.96
N ASP A 110 12.72 33.77 -2.83
CA ASP A 110 12.63 32.35 -2.52
C ASP A 110 13.58 31.94 -1.37
N ASP A 111 14.80 32.49 -1.32
CA ASP A 111 15.75 32.22 -0.22
C ASP A 111 15.19 32.60 1.17
N ALA A 112 14.41 33.68 1.24
CA ALA A 112 13.76 34.10 2.48
C ALA A 112 12.62 33.16 2.84
N ASP A 113 11.84 32.72 1.85
CA ASP A 113 10.75 31.77 2.03
C ASP A 113 11.28 30.41 2.50
N GLU A 114 12.31 29.88 1.85
CA GLU A 114 12.97 28.63 2.21
C GLU A 114 13.52 28.65 3.64
N ARG A 115 14.09 29.78 4.07
CA ARG A 115 14.66 29.93 5.42
C ARG A 115 13.58 30.11 6.50
N GLU A 116 12.52 30.87 6.21
CA GLU A 116 11.61 31.37 7.25
C GLU A 116 10.25 30.68 7.28
N LEU A 117 9.67 30.26 6.14
CA LEU A 117 8.40 29.53 6.12
C LEU A 117 8.41 28.24 6.96
N PRO A 118 9.51 27.46 7.03
CA PRO A 118 9.58 26.31 7.93
C PRO A 118 9.35 26.68 9.40
N LEU A 119 9.74 27.88 9.83
CA LEU A 119 9.50 28.34 11.20
C LEU A 119 8.01 28.64 11.46
N TYR A 120 7.29 29.15 10.45
CA TYR A 120 5.84 29.32 10.53
C TYR A 120 5.11 27.98 10.50
N PHE A 121 5.59 27.02 9.72
CA PHE A 121 5.08 25.64 9.74
C PHE A 121 5.23 25.02 11.13
N ALA A 122 6.40 25.16 11.75
CA ALA A 122 6.65 24.64 13.10
C ALA A 122 5.68 25.21 14.13
N ASP A 123 5.47 26.53 14.10
CA ASP A 123 4.49 27.18 14.97
C ASP A 123 3.09 26.64 14.74
N PHE A 124 2.62 26.63 13.49
CA PHE A 124 1.28 26.17 13.17
C PHE A 124 1.06 24.71 13.59
N PHE A 125 2.05 23.84 13.35
CA PHE A 125 2.04 22.45 13.81
C PHE A 125 1.88 22.35 15.33
N ASN A 126 2.68 23.13 16.10
CA ASN A 126 2.62 23.11 17.55
C ASN A 126 1.23 23.48 18.08
N TYR A 127 0.61 24.54 17.54
CA TYR A 127 -0.72 24.96 17.98
C TYR A 127 -1.80 23.94 17.62
N LEU A 128 -1.75 23.31 16.43
CA LEU A 128 -2.68 22.24 16.06
C LEU A 128 -2.59 21.05 17.02
N VAL A 129 -1.37 20.63 17.38
CA VAL A 129 -1.19 19.50 18.30
C VAL A 129 -1.61 19.87 19.73
N VAL A 130 -1.32 21.09 20.19
CA VAL A 130 -1.73 21.54 21.53
C VAL A 130 -3.24 21.71 21.63
N GLU A 131 -3.91 22.18 20.59
CA GLU A 131 -5.38 22.19 20.51
C GLU A 131 -5.95 20.76 20.68
N ASP A 132 -5.44 19.79 19.92
CA ASP A 132 -5.89 18.39 19.99
C ASP A 132 -5.55 17.72 21.34
N LEU A 133 -4.43 18.12 21.96
CA LEU A 133 -4.04 17.64 23.29
C LEU A 133 -4.98 18.13 24.38
N ILE A 134 -5.34 19.42 24.38
CA ILE A 134 -6.30 19.97 25.33
C ILE A 134 -7.65 19.28 25.17
N LYS A 135 -8.14 19.12 23.92
CA LYS A 135 -9.38 18.38 23.64
C LYS A 135 -9.32 16.94 24.15
N SER A 136 -8.20 16.25 23.91
CA SER A 136 -8.02 14.86 24.36
C SER A 136 -8.07 14.74 25.88
N VAL A 137 -7.43 15.67 26.59
CA VAL A 137 -7.48 15.74 28.06
C VAL A 137 -8.91 15.97 28.56
N GLU A 138 -9.65 16.92 27.98
CA GLU A 138 -11.06 17.14 28.33
C GLU A 138 -11.92 15.91 28.06
N THR A 139 -11.77 15.29 26.88
CA THR A 139 -12.50 14.07 26.49
C THR A 139 -12.24 12.92 27.47
N ILE A 140 -10.99 12.69 27.84
CA ILE A 140 -10.61 11.61 28.77
C ILE A 140 -11.14 11.91 30.18
N GLY A 141 -10.92 13.13 30.69
CA GLY A 141 -11.32 13.53 32.04
C GLY A 141 -12.83 13.53 32.26
N ASN A 142 -13.62 13.78 31.20
CA ASN A 142 -15.09 13.68 31.24
C ASN A 142 -15.61 12.24 31.16
N ASN A 143 -14.75 11.23 30.97
CA ASN A 143 -15.13 9.82 30.84
C ASN A 143 -14.30 8.91 31.78
N PRO A 144 -14.30 9.15 33.11
CA PRO A 144 -13.41 8.44 34.04
C PRO A 144 -13.60 6.92 34.04
N ASP A 145 -14.82 6.43 33.82
CA ASP A 145 -15.15 5.00 33.78
C ASP A 145 -14.48 4.27 32.60
N VAL A 146 -14.17 4.99 31.52
CA VAL A 146 -13.54 4.42 30.32
C VAL A 146 -12.03 4.37 30.45
N PHE A 147 -11.45 5.35 31.15
CA PHE A 147 -10.01 5.62 31.20
C PHE A 147 -9.41 5.48 32.60
N ASP A 148 -10.10 4.82 33.53
CA ASP A 148 -9.58 4.52 34.87
C ASP A 148 -9.10 5.77 35.64
N GLY A 149 -9.71 6.93 35.36
CA GLY A 149 -9.36 8.20 36.00
C GLY A 149 -7.95 8.74 35.70
N ILE A 150 -7.30 8.35 34.59
CA ILE A 150 -5.94 8.83 34.23
C ILE A 150 -5.83 10.35 34.04
N VAL A 151 -6.95 11.07 33.90
CA VAL A 151 -7.00 12.53 33.84
C VAL A 151 -7.84 13.06 35.00
N ASN A 152 -7.28 14.03 35.74
CA ASN A 152 -7.99 14.76 36.79
C ASN A 152 -8.25 16.22 36.36
N LEU A 153 -9.52 16.56 36.13
CA LEU A 153 -9.97 17.91 35.77
C LEU A 153 -10.43 18.75 36.97
N SER A 154 -10.02 18.43 38.20
CA SER A 154 -10.43 19.20 39.39
C SER A 154 -9.80 20.60 39.48
N GLU A 155 -8.60 20.77 38.92
CA GLU A 155 -7.84 22.04 38.98
C GLU A 155 -7.23 22.45 37.62
N PRO A 156 -8.03 22.60 36.55
CA PRO A 156 -7.52 22.90 35.21
C PRO A 156 -6.82 24.27 35.14
N ASP A 157 -7.21 25.22 35.98
CA ASP A 157 -6.60 26.55 36.03
C ASP A 157 -5.18 26.54 36.58
N LYS A 158 -4.83 25.53 37.39
CA LYS A 158 -3.45 25.31 37.84
C LYS A 158 -2.55 24.93 36.67
N PHE A 159 -3.05 24.10 35.74
CA PHE A 159 -2.34 23.80 34.50
C PHE A 159 -2.12 25.07 33.67
N VAL A 160 -3.16 25.88 33.48
CA VAL A 160 -3.06 27.13 32.69
C VAL A 160 -2.04 28.08 33.30
N LYS A 161 -2.08 28.28 34.62
CA LYS A 161 -1.13 29.14 35.33
C LYS A 161 0.33 28.72 35.13
N ILE A 162 0.61 27.42 35.08
CA ILE A 162 1.98 26.90 34.85
C ILE A 162 2.36 27.03 33.35
N LEU A 163 1.40 26.80 32.45
CA LEU A 163 1.63 26.86 31.00
C LEU A 163 1.94 28.28 30.52
N VAL A 164 1.20 29.28 31.01
CA VAL A 164 1.39 30.70 30.64
C VAL A 164 2.79 31.21 31.01
N GLN A 165 3.40 30.63 32.05
CA GLN A 165 4.75 30.97 32.47
C GLN A 165 5.86 30.38 31.58
N GLN A 166 5.52 29.50 30.63
CA GLN A 166 6.53 28.89 29.75
C GLN A 166 6.97 29.90 28.68
N ASP A 167 8.28 30.16 28.62
CA ASP A 167 8.92 31.10 27.71
C ASP A 167 8.80 30.71 26.23
N CYS A 168 8.59 29.42 25.94
CA CYS A 168 8.44 28.90 24.59
C CYS A 168 7.28 29.51 23.78
N TRP A 169 6.35 30.21 24.44
CA TRP A 169 5.21 30.88 23.82
C TRP A 169 5.43 32.37 23.50
N PHE A 170 6.57 32.93 23.90
CA PHE A 170 6.97 34.32 23.64
C PHE A 170 5.89 35.35 24.01
N GLY A 171 5.27 35.17 25.17
CA GLY A 171 4.24 36.08 25.71
C GLY A 171 2.86 35.99 25.05
N TYR A 172 2.65 35.07 24.09
CA TYR A 172 1.35 34.97 23.39
C TYR A 172 0.18 34.59 24.31
N PHE A 173 0.47 34.03 25.49
CA PHE A 173 -0.51 33.61 26.49
C PHE A 173 -0.55 34.48 27.76
N ASP A 174 0.14 35.63 27.80
CA ASP A 174 0.33 36.42 29.04
C ASP A 174 -0.98 36.87 29.73
N ASP A 175 -2.06 37.04 28.96
CA ASP A 175 -3.39 37.46 29.43
C ASP A 175 -4.39 36.31 29.60
N VAL A 176 -3.95 35.07 29.43
CA VAL A 176 -4.78 33.86 29.59
C VAL A 176 -4.79 33.45 31.06
N VAL A 177 -5.97 33.42 31.68
CA VAL A 177 -6.12 33.08 33.11
C VAL A 177 -6.77 31.73 33.39
N ASN A 178 -7.49 31.15 32.43
CA ASN A 178 -8.21 29.89 32.60
C ASN A 178 -8.22 29.04 31.31
N LEU A 179 -8.74 27.82 31.42
CA LEU A 179 -8.72 26.83 30.33
C LEU A 179 -9.51 27.29 29.10
N ASP A 180 -10.66 27.93 29.29
CA ASP A 180 -11.49 28.42 28.18
C ASP A 180 -10.79 29.53 27.38
N GLN A 181 -10.12 30.46 28.08
CA GLN A 181 -9.31 31.49 27.44
C GLN A 181 -8.11 30.89 26.70
N LEU A 182 -7.47 29.86 27.26
CA LEU A 182 -6.38 29.15 26.59
C LEU A 182 -6.85 28.52 25.29
N LYS A 183 -7.98 27.80 25.32
CA LYS A 183 -8.60 27.19 24.14
C LYS A 183 -8.92 28.25 23.08
N ASN A 184 -9.54 29.35 23.48
CA ASN A 184 -9.87 30.44 22.58
C ASN A 184 -8.62 31.07 21.95
N ARG A 185 -7.57 31.30 22.73
CA ARG A 185 -6.32 31.89 22.23
C ARG A 185 -5.55 30.95 21.29
N VAL A 186 -5.53 29.65 21.57
CA VAL A 186 -4.98 28.63 20.65
C VAL A 186 -5.78 28.60 19.34
N ASN A 187 -7.10 28.60 19.41
CA ASN A 187 -7.98 28.60 18.23
C ASN A 187 -7.83 29.87 17.40
N GLU A 188 -7.65 31.02 18.06
CA GLU A 188 -7.38 32.29 17.40
C GLU A 188 -6.08 32.24 16.58
N ARG A 189 -5.00 31.68 17.15
CA ARG A 189 -3.74 31.48 16.43
C ARG A 189 -3.91 30.61 15.18
N ILE A 190 -4.60 29.48 15.33
CA ILE A 190 -4.90 28.56 14.22
C ILE A 190 -5.74 29.24 13.14
N LYS A 191 -6.75 30.03 13.55
CA LYS A 191 -7.58 30.83 12.64
C LYS A 191 -6.75 31.85 11.87
N LEU A 192 -5.80 32.53 12.52
CA LEU A 192 -4.90 33.48 11.85
C LEU A 192 -4.04 32.80 10.78
N TYR A 193 -3.48 31.62 11.07
CA TYR A 193 -2.77 30.83 10.06
C TYR A 193 -3.65 30.47 8.87
N ARG A 194 -4.88 30.00 9.13
CA ARG A 194 -5.83 29.66 8.06
C ARG A 194 -6.25 30.88 7.24
N LEU A 195 -6.45 32.04 7.87
CA LEU A 195 -6.76 33.28 7.15
C LEU A 195 -5.60 33.70 6.25
N TRP A 196 -4.37 33.64 6.76
CA TRP A 196 -3.18 33.98 5.99
C TRP A 196 -2.95 33.03 4.82
N VAL A 197 -2.98 31.71 5.07
CA VAL A 197 -2.75 30.68 4.04
C VAL A 197 -3.79 30.72 2.93
N ASN A 198 -5.06 31.02 3.26
CA ASN A 198 -6.12 31.16 2.27
C ASN A 198 -6.13 32.51 1.53
N GLY A 199 -5.17 33.40 1.80
CA GLY A 199 -5.12 34.73 1.18
C GLY A 199 -6.25 35.67 1.61
N ASN A 200 -6.87 35.43 2.77
CA ASN A 200 -7.96 36.25 3.30
C ASN A 200 -7.47 37.44 4.15
N LEU A 201 -6.18 37.79 4.06
CA LEU A 201 -5.60 38.98 4.71
C LEU A 201 -5.26 40.01 3.64
N GLU A 202 -5.62 41.28 3.88
CA GLU A 202 -5.49 42.37 2.91
C GLU A 202 -4.06 42.54 2.36
N ASP A 203 -3.05 42.42 3.23
CA ASP A 203 -1.65 42.66 2.87
C ASP A 203 -0.93 41.42 2.29
N GLY A 204 -1.56 40.23 2.32
CA GLY A 204 -0.93 38.95 1.94
C GLY A 204 0.24 38.48 2.83
N LEU A 205 0.72 39.32 3.74
CA LEU A 205 1.83 39.07 4.65
C LEU A 205 1.37 38.38 5.95
N PRO A 206 2.28 37.62 6.62
CA PRO A 206 1.97 37.05 7.92
C PRO A 206 1.74 38.18 8.95
N PRO A 207 0.65 38.12 9.73
CA PRO A 207 0.39 39.09 10.80
C PRO A 207 1.57 39.26 11.76
N ASP A 208 1.78 40.47 12.27
CA ASP A 208 2.86 40.82 13.23
C ASP A 208 2.94 39.86 14.41
N ILE A 209 1.77 39.47 14.92
CA ILE A 209 1.68 38.54 16.03
C ILE A 209 2.28 37.18 15.68
N LEU A 210 2.13 36.69 14.44
CA LEU A 210 2.80 35.46 13.99
C LEU A 210 4.31 35.67 13.91
N ARG A 211 4.75 36.80 13.34
CA ARG A 211 6.17 37.09 13.13
C ARG A 211 6.97 37.15 14.43
N ARG A 212 6.39 37.77 15.46
CA ARG A 212 7.06 38.07 16.74
C ARG A 212 7.02 36.92 17.76
N SER A 213 6.05 36.01 17.66
CA SER A 213 5.87 34.94 18.65
C SER A 213 5.83 33.52 18.09
N LYS A 214 6.33 33.31 16.86
CA LYS A 214 6.48 31.95 16.28
C LYS A 214 7.39 31.07 17.14
N THR A 215 7.02 29.81 17.29
CA THR A 215 7.64 28.86 18.22
C THR A 215 8.57 27.84 17.53
N ASN A 216 9.47 27.24 18.33
CA ASN A 216 10.30 26.13 17.87
C ASN A 216 9.48 24.83 17.77
N ILE A 217 9.72 24.02 16.74
CA ILE A 217 9.02 22.73 16.57
C ILE A 217 9.17 21.83 17.81
N GLY A 218 8.07 21.24 18.27
CA GLY A 218 8.05 20.23 19.34
C GLY A 218 8.14 20.78 20.76
N GLU A 219 8.89 21.85 21.00
CA GLU A 219 9.13 22.38 22.36
C GLU A 219 7.83 22.81 23.06
N PRO A 220 6.91 23.59 22.45
CA PRO A 220 5.66 23.95 23.11
C PRO A 220 4.77 22.74 23.42
N ILE A 221 4.78 21.70 22.57
CA ILE A 221 4.05 20.46 22.81
C ILE A 221 4.63 19.74 24.04
N ALA A 222 5.96 19.60 24.09
CA ALA A 222 6.66 18.95 25.20
C ALA A 222 6.47 19.70 26.53
N ARG A 223 6.52 21.04 26.50
CA ARG A 223 6.23 21.91 27.64
C ARG A 223 4.79 21.78 28.12
N THR A 224 3.84 21.69 27.20
CA THR A 224 2.42 21.48 27.54
C THR A 224 2.22 20.14 28.24
N ALA A 225 2.79 19.06 27.70
CA ALA A 225 2.76 17.73 28.33
C ALA A 225 3.36 17.74 29.75
N GLU A 226 4.46 18.46 29.95
CA GLU A 226 5.08 18.63 31.27
C GLU A 226 4.21 19.44 32.24
N CYS A 227 3.60 20.54 31.77
CA CYS A 227 2.68 21.35 32.59
C CYS A 227 1.46 20.53 33.04
N LEU A 228 0.94 19.64 32.19
CA LEU A 228 -0.13 18.70 32.56
C LEU A 228 0.30 17.75 33.70
N ARG A 229 1.55 17.27 33.68
CA ARG A 229 2.10 16.44 34.77
C ARG A 229 2.31 17.24 36.05
N GLN A 230 2.88 18.44 35.96
CA GLN A 230 3.21 19.29 37.11
C GLN A 230 1.97 19.81 37.83
N SER A 231 0.92 20.12 37.09
CA SER A 231 -0.37 20.53 37.67
C SER A 231 -1.10 19.38 38.37
N GLY A 232 -0.79 18.13 38.01
CA GLY A 232 -1.49 16.93 38.48
C GLY A 232 -2.71 16.58 37.64
N VAL A 233 -2.89 17.22 36.47
CA VAL A 233 -3.95 16.86 35.52
C VAL A 233 -3.71 15.45 34.97
N ILE A 234 -2.45 15.05 34.79
CA ILE A 234 -2.08 13.70 34.34
C ILE A 234 -0.97 13.12 35.24
N PRO A 235 -0.91 11.80 35.49
CA PRO A 235 0.18 11.17 36.25
C PRO A 235 1.56 11.33 35.59
N LYS A 236 2.62 11.32 36.42
CA LYS A 236 4.01 11.51 35.94
C LYS A 236 4.49 10.46 34.94
N ASN A 237 4.00 9.24 35.06
CA ASN A 237 4.39 8.09 34.25
C ASN A 237 3.51 7.90 32.99
N VAL A 238 2.49 8.74 32.78
CA VAL A 238 1.64 8.62 31.59
C VAL A 238 2.36 9.22 30.37
N PRO A 239 2.61 8.41 29.32
CA PRO A 239 3.17 8.89 28.06
C PRO A 239 2.18 9.77 27.30
N VAL A 240 2.72 10.79 26.63
CA VAL A 240 1.97 11.66 25.71
C VAL A 240 2.42 11.34 24.29
N LEU A 241 1.50 10.77 23.49
CA LEU A 241 1.77 10.24 22.15
C LEU A 241 1.28 11.23 21.08
N ILE A 242 2.17 11.70 20.21
CA ILE A 242 1.86 12.68 19.16
C ILE A 242 1.73 11.99 17.81
N ARG A 243 0.51 11.87 17.29
CA ARG A 243 0.21 11.30 15.97
C ARG A 243 0.56 12.31 14.89
N VAL A 244 1.30 11.87 13.88
CA VAL A 244 1.54 12.63 12.65
C VAL A 244 1.22 11.72 11.47
N ASP A 245 0.03 11.88 10.91
CA ASP A 245 -0.42 11.04 9.79
C ASP A 245 -0.15 11.71 8.45
N GLN A 246 0.07 10.88 7.42
CA GLN A 246 0.34 11.29 6.04
C GLN A 246 1.61 12.13 5.87
N ILE A 247 2.72 11.74 6.51
CA ILE A 247 4.02 12.41 6.35
C ILE A 247 4.51 12.41 4.89
N GLU A 248 4.09 11.43 4.09
CA GLU A 248 4.41 11.35 2.67
C GLU A 248 3.90 12.57 1.88
N GLU A 249 2.94 13.36 2.36
CA GLU A 249 2.46 14.53 1.61
C GLU A 249 3.50 15.66 1.57
N MET A 250 4.47 15.69 2.49
CA MET A 250 5.50 16.73 2.58
C MET A 250 6.63 16.61 1.54
N HIS A 251 6.36 16.00 0.39
CA HIS A 251 7.21 16.09 -0.80
C HIS A 251 6.40 16.14 -2.10
N ARG A 252 5.07 16.07 -2.01
CA ARG A 252 4.15 16.06 -3.16
C ARG A 252 3.89 17.49 -3.59
N ALA A 253 4.61 17.93 -4.61
CA ALA A 253 4.58 19.29 -5.10
C ALA A 253 4.25 19.36 -6.59
N PHE A 254 3.57 20.43 -7.00
CA PHE A 254 3.32 20.72 -8.42
C PHE A 254 4.45 21.56 -9.05
N THR A 255 5.21 22.27 -8.21
CA THR A 255 6.33 23.12 -8.65
C THR A 255 7.59 22.83 -7.86
N GLU A 256 8.75 23.15 -8.43
CA GLU A 256 10.03 22.93 -7.77
C GLU A 256 10.16 23.73 -6.46
N ARG A 257 9.70 24.98 -6.44
CA ARG A 257 9.65 25.80 -5.22
C ARG A 257 8.82 25.12 -4.13
N GLN A 258 7.66 24.57 -4.49
CA GLN A 258 6.82 23.85 -3.54
C GLN A 258 7.53 22.60 -3.01
N ARG A 259 8.25 21.87 -3.87
CA ARG A 259 9.01 20.68 -3.48
C ARG A 259 10.06 21.03 -2.43
N ILE A 260 10.85 22.08 -2.68
CA ILE A 260 11.91 22.53 -1.76
C ILE A 260 11.32 22.96 -0.41
N LEU A 261 10.22 23.72 -0.42
CA LEU A 261 9.56 24.17 0.80
C LEU A 261 8.94 23.01 1.59
N LEU A 262 8.22 22.09 0.95
CA LEU A 262 7.64 20.92 1.62
C LEU A 262 8.73 20.02 2.23
N LEU A 263 9.84 19.81 1.52
CA LEU A 263 10.99 19.10 2.08
C LEU A 263 11.60 19.83 3.27
N SER A 264 11.60 21.16 3.25
CA SER A 264 12.06 21.98 4.38
C SER A 264 11.12 21.86 5.59
N PHE A 265 9.80 21.84 5.37
CA PHE A 265 8.82 21.55 6.42
C PHE A 265 8.99 20.14 6.99
N ARG A 266 9.28 19.17 6.13
CA ARG A 266 9.60 17.83 6.59
C ARG A 266 10.86 17.79 7.45
N LYS A 267 11.94 18.44 7.01
CA LYS A 267 13.18 18.54 7.78
C LYS A 267 12.95 19.19 9.14
N ILE A 268 12.04 20.17 9.23
CA ILE A 268 11.71 20.79 10.52
C ILE A 268 10.91 19.84 11.41
N LEU A 269 9.98 19.06 10.86
CA LEU A 269 9.32 18.01 11.63
C LEU A 269 10.30 16.94 12.12
N ASN A 270 11.25 16.51 11.28
CA ASN A 270 12.29 15.54 11.65
C ASN A 270 13.13 16.03 12.85
N ARG A 271 13.32 17.35 13.01
CA ARG A 271 13.98 17.91 14.19
C ARG A 271 13.25 17.57 15.49
N ALA A 272 11.92 17.45 15.46
CA ALA A 272 11.13 17.02 16.62
C ALA A 272 11.36 15.53 16.96
N PHE A 273 11.58 14.67 15.96
CA PHE A 273 11.96 13.28 16.18
C PHE A 273 13.39 13.17 16.74
N ALA A 274 14.33 13.90 16.14
CA ALA A 274 15.75 13.88 16.51
C ALA A 274 16.03 14.43 17.93
N SER A 275 15.16 15.30 18.45
CA SER A 275 15.30 15.83 19.81
C SER A 275 15.18 14.74 20.88
N ARG A 276 14.47 13.64 20.58
CA ARG A 276 14.26 12.49 21.47
C ARG A 276 13.76 12.92 22.85
N ASP A 277 12.88 13.91 22.87
CA ASP A 277 12.33 14.48 24.09
C ASP A 277 11.55 13.42 24.88
N ALA A 278 11.93 13.14 26.12
CA ALA A 278 11.24 12.13 26.93
C ALA A 278 9.82 12.56 27.37
N ARG A 279 9.48 13.84 27.24
CA ARG A 279 8.17 14.37 27.63
C ARG A 279 7.06 13.95 26.66
N VAL A 280 7.39 13.66 25.40
CA VAL A 280 6.44 13.33 24.32
C VAL A 280 7.02 12.30 23.35
N HIS A 281 6.16 11.52 22.68
CA HIS A 281 6.63 10.49 21.74
C HIS A 281 5.84 10.51 20.44
N TYR A 282 6.52 10.55 19.29
CA TYR A 282 5.89 10.75 17.99
C TYR A 282 5.50 9.43 17.30
N ARG A 283 4.33 9.40 16.66
CA ARG A 283 3.76 8.27 15.90
C ARG A 283 3.50 8.73 14.47
N ALA A 284 4.45 8.45 13.58
CA ALA A 284 4.35 8.83 12.19
C ALA A 284 3.64 7.75 11.37
N GLY A 285 2.58 8.11 10.66
CA GLY A 285 2.01 7.31 9.57
C GLY A 285 2.62 7.74 8.24
N THR A 286 3.17 6.80 7.47
CA THR A 286 3.73 7.11 6.16
C THR A 286 3.61 5.97 5.16
N ARG A 287 3.66 6.27 3.85
CA ARG A 287 3.87 5.26 2.80
C ARG A 287 5.37 4.99 2.64
N ARG A 288 5.75 3.81 2.09
CA ARG A 288 7.16 3.42 1.91
C ARG A 288 8.01 4.46 1.18
N TYR A 289 7.56 4.96 0.03
CA TYR A 289 8.27 6.03 -0.72
C TYR A 289 8.40 7.30 0.10
N GLY A 290 7.43 7.53 0.97
CA GLY A 290 7.39 8.65 1.87
C GLY A 290 8.42 8.54 2.98
N TRP A 291 9.20 7.48 3.14
CA TRP A 291 10.20 7.38 4.21
C TRP A 291 11.55 6.83 3.77
N ASP A 292 11.58 5.92 2.80
CA ASP A 292 12.79 5.20 2.39
C ASP A 292 13.78 6.06 1.57
N ASN A 293 13.41 7.28 1.21
CA ASN A 293 14.30 8.22 0.53
C ASN A 293 15.21 8.95 1.54
N GLN A 294 16.51 8.83 1.34
CA GLN A 294 17.56 9.46 2.16
C GLN A 294 17.48 10.98 2.23
N GLU A 295 16.96 11.65 1.20
CA GLU A 295 16.75 13.11 1.19
C GLU A 295 15.67 13.52 2.21
N PHE A 296 14.69 12.64 2.43
CA PHE A 296 13.51 12.92 3.26
C PHE A 296 13.78 12.75 4.76
N LEU A 297 14.93 12.18 5.13
CA LEU A 297 15.34 11.92 6.51
C LEU A 297 16.23 13.02 7.09
N GLY A 298 16.58 14.06 6.31
CA GLY A 298 17.40 15.17 6.79
C GLY A 298 16.76 15.92 7.95
N VAL A 299 17.59 16.48 8.83
CA VAL A 299 17.14 17.28 10.00
C VAL A 299 17.41 18.76 9.74
N TRP A 300 16.40 19.61 9.97
CA TRP A 300 16.54 21.05 9.73
C TRP A 300 17.65 21.69 10.58
N GLY A 301 18.52 22.47 9.94
CA GLY A 301 19.65 23.15 10.58
C GLY A 301 20.84 22.24 10.90
N SER A 302 20.88 21.02 10.35
CA SER A 302 21.97 20.07 10.53
C SER A 302 22.21 19.25 9.26
N GLU A 303 23.40 18.67 9.11
CA GLU A 303 23.69 17.64 8.09
C GLU A 303 23.25 16.23 8.54
N ALA A 304 22.81 16.09 9.79
CA ALA A 304 22.34 14.83 10.34
C ALA A 304 21.04 14.36 9.67
N LYS A 305 20.84 13.04 9.72
CA LYS A 305 19.63 12.36 9.27
C LYS A 305 19.03 11.57 10.42
N LEU A 306 17.72 11.32 10.37
CA LEU A 306 17.08 10.41 11.31
C LEU A 306 17.64 8.99 11.16
N GLU A 307 17.97 8.38 12.29
CA GLU A 307 18.53 7.04 12.38
C GLU A 307 17.52 6.07 13.01
N ASN A 308 17.18 4.99 12.29
CA ASN A 308 16.34 3.92 12.82
C ASN A 308 17.00 3.28 14.06
N ARG A 309 16.18 2.96 15.07
CA ARG A 309 16.54 2.50 16.43
C ARG A 309 17.24 3.52 17.32
N ARG A 310 17.61 4.70 16.80
CA ARG A 310 18.15 5.80 17.60
C ARG A 310 17.12 6.90 17.81
N ASP A 311 16.53 7.39 16.72
CA ASP A 311 15.57 8.49 16.74
C ASP A 311 14.13 8.00 16.64
N TYR A 312 13.90 6.82 16.05
CA TYR A 312 12.59 6.18 15.90
C TYR A 312 12.72 4.67 15.74
N ASN A 313 11.66 3.93 16.07
CA ASN A 313 11.50 2.52 15.71
C ASN A 313 10.67 2.41 14.42
N PHE A 314 11.23 1.80 13.38
CA PHE A 314 10.54 1.59 12.11
C PHE A 314 9.73 0.29 12.13
N ILE A 315 8.44 0.38 11.77
CA ILE A 315 7.55 -0.77 11.62
C ILE A 315 6.98 -0.72 10.21
N ASP A 316 7.39 -1.65 9.36
CA ASP A 316 6.82 -1.82 8.03
C ASP A 316 5.69 -2.85 8.06
N MET A 317 4.45 -2.38 7.92
CA MET A 317 3.28 -3.24 7.99
C MET A 317 3.26 -4.31 6.90
N ASP A 318 3.77 -4.02 5.72
CA ASP A 318 3.80 -5.04 4.65
C ASP A 318 4.83 -6.14 4.98
N GLU A 319 5.92 -5.79 5.67
CA GLU A 319 6.89 -6.79 6.15
C GLU A 319 6.38 -7.56 7.37
N GLU A 320 5.88 -6.85 8.36
CA GLU A 320 5.51 -7.42 9.67
C GLU A 320 4.19 -8.21 9.61
N LEU A 321 3.20 -7.73 8.85
CA LEU A 321 1.90 -8.41 8.75
C LEU A 321 1.85 -9.41 7.59
N PHE A 322 2.49 -9.08 6.46
CA PHE A 322 2.21 -9.74 5.18
C PHE A 322 3.41 -10.48 4.56
N LYS A 323 4.63 -10.29 5.09
CA LYS A 323 5.85 -10.97 4.61
C LYS A 323 6.26 -12.10 5.54
N ARG A 324 5.55 -13.24 5.48
CA ARG A 324 6.11 -14.53 5.94
C ARG A 324 5.75 -15.69 5.01
N GLY A 325 6.76 -16.08 4.22
CA GLY A 325 7.03 -17.43 3.73
C GLY A 325 6.08 -17.99 2.68
N GLU A 326 6.59 -18.87 1.83
CA GLU A 326 5.85 -19.71 0.87
C GLU A 326 4.82 -20.67 1.55
N VAL A 327 4.49 -20.45 2.82
CA VAL A 327 3.60 -21.28 3.65
C VAL A 327 2.21 -20.62 3.70
N VAL A 328 1.42 -20.95 2.68
CA VAL A 328 0.03 -20.51 2.42
C VAL A 328 -0.96 -20.87 3.54
N GLY A 329 -0.56 -21.60 4.58
CA GLY A 329 -1.48 -22.29 5.50
C GLY A 329 -1.87 -21.59 6.79
N ASN A 330 -1.29 -20.45 7.18
CA ASN A 330 -1.62 -19.77 8.44
C ASN A 330 -1.12 -18.31 8.48
N SER A 331 -1.30 -17.57 7.39
CA SER A 331 -0.85 -16.17 7.35
C SER A 331 -1.82 -15.28 8.15
N ILE A 332 -1.28 -14.32 8.91
CA ILE A 332 -2.09 -13.29 9.60
C ILE A 332 -3.01 -12.58 8.61
N PHE A 333 -2.55 -12.37 7.38
CA PHE A 333 -3.35 -11.77 6.33
C PHE A 333 -4.61 -12.56 5.96
N GLU A 334 -4.56 -13.89 5.95
CA GLU A 334 -5.74 -14.72 5.69
C GLU A 334 -6.79 -14.51 6.79
N ARG A 335 -6.37 -14.55 8.06
CA ARG A 335 -7.28 -14.32 9.20
C ARG A 335 -7.85 -12.91 9.16
N PHE A 336 -7.01 -11.91 8.92
CA PHE A 336 -7.43 -10.52 8.76
C PHE A 336 -8.43 -10.36 7.61
N SER A 337 -8.20 -10.98 6.45
CA SER A 337 -9.09 -10.90 5.30
C SER A 337 -10.44 -11.55 5.57
N ILE A 338 -10.46 -12.71 6.25
CA ILE A 338 -11.69 -13.39 6.65
C ILE A 338 -12.49 -12.54 7.64
N ASP A 339 -11.83 -12.01 8.68
CA ASP A 339 -12.49 -11.19 9.71
C ASP A 339 -13.01 -9.86 9.13
N ALA A 340 -12.20 -9.16 8.32
CA ALA A 340 -12.63 -7.93 7.65
C ALA A 340 -13.80 -8.17 6.68
N PHE A 341 -13.80 -9.29 5.95
CA PHE A 341 -14.93 -9.69 5.11
C PHE A 341 -16.18 -9.94 5.95
N GLN A 342 -16.05 -10.76 6.99
CA GLN A 342 -17.14 -11.15 7.88
C GLN A 342 -17.79 -9.92 8.52
N ARG A 343 -16.98 -9.02 9.10
CA ARG A 343 -17.47 -7.81 9.75
C ARG A 343 -18.24 -6.91 8.81
N ARG A 344 -17.81 -6.77 7.56
CA ARG A 344 -18.55 -6.01 6.55
C ARG A 344 -19.90 -6.64 6.20
N VAL A 345 -19.93 -7.97 6.02
CA VAL A 345 -21.19 -8.66 5.74
C VAL A 345 -22.14 -8.51 6.95
N VAL A 346 -21.67 -8.80 8.16
CA VAL A 346 -22.44 -8.61 9.40
C VAL A 346 -22.96 -7.17 9.53
N PHE A 347 -22.13 -6.18 9.20
CA PHE A 347 -22.50 -4.77 9.31
C PHE A 347 -23.69 -4.38 8.43
N TYR A 348 -23.80 -4.96 7.23
CA TYR A 348 -24.90 -4.66 6.30
C TYR A 348 -26.11 -5.60 6.45
N PHE A 349 -25.93 -6.77 7.08
CA PHE A 349 -26.96 -7.80 7.21
C PHE A 349 -27.12 -8.20 8.68
N GLU A 350 -27.25 -7.22 9.58
CA GLU A 350 -27.28 -7.38 11.04
C GLU A 350 -28.36 -8.35 11.55
N ASP A 351 -29.47 -8.47 10.81
CA ASP A 351 -30.62 -9.31 11.18
C ASP A 351 -30.38 -10.82 10.92
N GLU A 352 -29.25 -11.19 10.30
CA GLU A 352 -28.94 -12.57 9.94
C GLU A 352 -28.25 -13.31 11.09
N VAL A 353 -28.98 -14.25 11.69
CA VAL A 353 -28.51 -15.03 12.84
C VAL A 353 -27.62 -16.19 12.37
N ASN A 354 -26.42 -16.30 12.95
CA ASN A 354 -25.45 -17.40 12.77
C ASN A 354 -24.77 -17.49 11.40
N LEU A 355 -24.08 -16.43 10.98
CA LEU A 355 -23.19 -16.49 9.81
C LEU A 355 -22.01 -17.47 10.04
N ASN A 356 -21.67 -18.21 9.00
CA ASN A 356 -20.52 -19.11 9.00
C ASN A 356 -19.21 -18.35 9.32
N PRO A 357 -18.39 -18.77 10.31
CA PRO A 357 -17.10 -18.11 10.62
C PRO A 357 -16.08 -18.14 9.46
N GLN A 358 -16.30 -18.97 8.46
CA GLN A 358 -15.52 -19.05 7.22
C GLN A 358 -16.34 -18.59 6.01
N LEU A 359 -17.23 -17.61 6.19
CA LEU A 359 -18.16 -17.15 5.16
C LEU A 359 -17.47 -16.80 3.85
N ALA A 360 -16.34 -16.09 3.90
CA ALA A 360 -15.57 -15.75 2.70
C ALA A 360 -15.17 -17.00 1.89
N LYS A 361 -14.74 -18.07 2.56
CA LYS A 361 -14.39 -19.36 1.91
C LYS A 361 -15.63 -20.06 1.37
N SER A 362 -16.76 -19.96 2.05
CA SER A 362 -18.03 -20.50 1.59
C SER A 362 -18.49 -19.81 0.31
N ILE A 363 -18.57 -18.48 0.32
CA ILE A 363 -19.11 -17.66 -0.78
C ILE A 363 -18.26 -17.76 -2.05
N PHE A 364 -16.93 -17.69 -1.91
CA PHE A 364 -16.04 -17.78 -3.07
C PHE A 364 -15.71 -19.23 -3.45
N GLY A 365 -15.89 -20.18 -2.53
CA GLY A 365 -15.60 -21.59 -2.78
C GLY A 365 -14.11 -21.92 -2.82
N LYS A 366 -13.82 -23.15 -3.27
CA LYS A 366 -12.47 -23.72 -3.29
C LYS A 366 -11.63 -23.15 -4.44
N HIS A 367 -10.33 -23.06 -4.19
CA HIS A 367 -9.32 -22.81 -5.21
C HIS A 367 -9.37 -23.89 -6.30
N PRO A 368 -9.28 -23.53 -7.59
CA PRO A 368 -9.23 -24.52 -8.63
C PRO A 368 -7.88 -25.23 -8.72
N PHE A 369 -7.93 -26.53 -8.94
CA PHE A 369 -6.78 -27.27 -9.42
C PHE A 369 -6.48 -26.94 -10.89
N ALA A 370 -5.28 -27.24 -11.36
CA ALA A 370 -4.86 -26.94 -12.74
C ALA A 370 -5.79 -27.61 -13.77
N GLU A 371 -6.25 -28.82 -13.47
CA GLU A 371 -7.17 -29.61 -14.27
C GLU A 371 -8.53 -28.92 -14.41
N GLN A 372 -8.99 -28.25 -13.34
CA GLN A 372 -10.25 -27.52 -13.33
C GLN A 372 -10.16 -26.25 -14.18
N ARG A 373 -9.00 -25.56 -14.19
CA ARG A 373 -8.75 -24.36 -15.02
C ARG A 373 -8.90 -24.64 -16.52
N ILE A 374 -8.61 -25.85 -16.95
CA ILE A 374 -8.66 -26.25 -18.36
C ILE A 374 -9.91 -27.08 -18.71
N SER A 375 -10.83 -27.26 -17.77
CA SER A 375 -12.03 -28.08 -17.96
C SER A 375 -12.99 -27.56 -19.04
N SER A 376 -12.88 -26.28 -19.40
CA SER A 376 -13.64 -25.65 -20.49
C SER A 376 -13.05 -25.92 -21.88
N LEU A 377 -11.87 -26.53 -21.98
CA LEU A 377 -11.24 -26.84 -23.26
C LEU A 377 -11.93 -28.02 -23.94
N ASN A 378 -11.91 -28.02 -25.28
CA ASN A 378 -12.49 -29.09 -26.08
C ASN A 378 -11.72 -30.40 -25.88
N SER A 379 -12.37 -31.39 -25.24
CA SER A 379 -11.82 -32.74 -25.04
C SER A 379 -11.81 -33.60 -26.30
N LYS A 380 -12.55 -33.19 -27.34
CA LYS A 380 -12.60 -33.84 -28.66
C LYS A 380 -11.95 -32.94 -29.72
N ALA A 381 -10.73 -32.50 -29.44
CA ALA A 381 -9.96 -31.68 -30.37
C ALA A 381 -9.42 -32.54 -31.53
N GLU A 382 -9.38 -31.98 -32.73
CA GLU A 382 -8.71 -32.60 -33.87
C GLU A 382 -7.18 -32.56 -33.72
N ASN A 383 -6.46 -33.44 -34.40
CA ASN A 383 -4.99 -33.51 -34.30
C ASN A 383 -4.30 -32.16 -34.57
N SER A 384 -4.79 -31.37 -35.53
CA SER A 384 -4.26 -30.04 -35.83
C SER A 384 -4.48 -29.03 -34.70
N GLN A 385 -5.59 -29.16 -33.96
CA GLN A 385 -5.89 -28.33 -32.79
C GLN A 385 -5.02 -28.75 -31.61
N ILE A 386 -4.80 -30.06 -31.42
CA ILE A 386 -3.92 -30.60 -30.39
C ILE A 386 -2.47 -30.15 -30.64
N ASP A 387 -1.98 -30.30 -31.87
CA ASP A 387 -0.62 -29.89 -32.23
C ASP A 387 -0.39 -28.40 -32.01
N ARG A 388 -1.39 -27.56 -32.32
CA ARG A 388 -1.37 -26.13 -31.99
C ARG A 388 -1.33 -25.88 -30.48
N ALA A 389 -2.18 -26.55 -29.70
CA ALA A 389 -2.23 -26.40 -28.25
C ALA A 389 -0.89 -26.80 -27.59
N LEU A 390 -0.25 -27.86 -28.08
CA LEU A 390 1.06 -28.35 -27.64
C LEU A 390 2.26 -27.58 -28.24
N GLY A 391 2.00 -26.68 -29.19
CA GLY A 391 3.02 -25.88 -29.88
C GLY A 391 3.93 -26.72 -30.78
N LEU A 392 3.47 -27.86 -31.30
CA LEU A 392 4.24 -28.77 -32.16
C LEU A 392 4.41 -28.24 -33.60
N ASP A 393 3.48 -27.38 -34.03
CA ASP A 393 3.45 -26.80 -35.39
C ASP A 393 4.08 -25.40 -35.46
N LEU A 394 4.73 -24.95 -34.38
CA LEU A 394 5.39 -23.66 -34.36
C LEU A 394 6.66 -23.71 -35.23
N LEU A 395 6.85 -22.68 -36.06
CA LEU A 395 8.07 -22.53 -36.88
C LEU A 395 9.35 -22.62 -36.06
N ALA A 396 9.30 -22.20 -34.79
CA ALA A 396 10.40 -22.28 -33.84
C ALA A 396 10.89 -23.72 -33.56
N ASP A 397 10.03 -24.73 -33.75
CA ASP A 397 10.38 -26.14 -33.60
C ASP A 397 10.84 -26.80 -34.91
N GLY A 398 10.77 -26.10 -36.05
CA GLY A 398 11.40 -26.50 -37.33
C GLY A 398 11.01 -27.89 -37.86
N GLY A 399 9.88 -28.46 -37.42
CA GLY A 399 9.50 -29.84 -37.75
C GLY A 399 10.31 -30.91 -37.01
N ALA A 400 11.01 -30.57 -35.93
CA ALA A 400 11.88 -31.47 -35.17
C ALA A 400 11.14 -32.57 -34.38
N TRP A 401 9.81 -32.59 -34.40
CA TRP A 401 9.00 -33.62 -33.73
C TRP A 401 8.78 -34.82 -34.65
N SER A 402 9.28 -36.01 -34.24
CA SER A 402 8.98 -37.25 -34.95
C SER A 402 7.50 -37.62 -34.84
N GLU A 403 6.97 -38.37 -35.82
CA GLU A 403 5.57 -38.79 -35.80
C GLU A 403 5.25 -39.69 -34.60
N GLU A 404 6.24 -40.42 -34.10
CA GLU A 404 6.15 -41.20 -32.86
C GLU A 404 5.85 -40.29 -31.65
N TRP A 405 6.59 -39.19 -31.49
CA TRP A 405 6.31 -38.20 -30.45
C TRP A 405 4.96 -37.51 -30.64
N ARG A 406 4.60 -37.12 -31.88
CA ARG A 406 3.30 -36.51 -32.16
C ARG A 406 2.15 -37.43 -31.77
N THR A 407 2.22 -38.69 -32.17
CA THR A 407 1.22 -39.71 -31.83
C THR A 407 1.16 -39.93 -30.32
N PHE A 408 2.31 -40.05 -29.65
CA PHE A 408 2.40 -40.20 -28.20
C PHE A 408 1.71 -39.04 -27.45
N LEU A 409 2.05 -37.80 -27.82
CA LEU A 409 1.51 -36.60 -27.18
C LEU A 409 0.01 -36.41 -27.45
N ARG A 410 -0.46 -36.70 -28.66
CA ARG A 410 -1.89 -36.63 -29.02
C ARG A 410 -2.71 -37.65 -28.22
N ASN A 411 -2.23 -38.89 -28.13
CA ASN A 411 -2.89 -39.94 -27.34
C ASN A 411 -2.98 -39.56 -25.86
N MET A 412 -1.91 -38.95 -25.32
CA MET A 412 -1.91 -38.43 -23.96
C MET A 412 -2.90 -37.28 -23.79
N TYR A 413 -2.94 -36.33 -24.72
CA TYR A 413 -3.88 -35.21 -24.68
C TYR A 413 -5.35 -35.67 -24.66
N LEU A 414 -5.67 -36.68 -25.46
CA LEU A 414 -7.02 -37.24 -25.58
C LEU A 414 -7.47 -38.05 -24.36
N SER A 415 -6.60 -38.32 -23.38
CA SER A 415 -6.94 -39.10 -22.19
C SER A 415 -7.70 -38.33 -21.11
N GLY A 416 -8.02 -37.05 -21.34
CA GLY A 416 -8.75 -36.18 -20.41
C GLY A 416 -7.93 -34.97 -19.95
N THR A 417 -8.45 -34.18 -19.01
CA THR A 417 -7.81 -32.94 -18.52
C THR A 417 -6.40 -33.18 -17.99
N ASP A 418 -6.21 -34.23 -17.19
CA ASP A 418 -4.90 -34.59 -16.65
C ASP A 418 -3.92 -34.94 -17.77
N GLY A 419 -4.43 -35.63 -18.81
CA GLY A 419 -3.71 -35.98 -20.02
C GLY A 419 -3.29 -34.76 -20.84
N MET A 420 -4.14 -33.73 -20.94
CA MET A 420 -3.79 -32.47 -21.61
C MET A 420 -2.61 -31.78 -20.92
N LEU A 421 -2.63 -31.68 -19.58
CA LEU A 421 -1.52 -31.09 -18.83
C LEU A 421 -0.24 -31.91 -18.97
N ASP A 422 -0.35 -33.23 -18.88
CA ASP A 422 0.78 -34.12 -19.06
C ASP A 422 1.37 -34.03 -20.46
N ALA A 423 0.55 -33.90 -21.50
CA ALA A 423 1.02 -33.75 -22.87
C ALA A 423 1.81 -32.44 -23.05
N VAL A 424 1.33 -31.33 -22.45
CA VAL A 424 2.06 -30.05 -22.49
C VAL A 424 3.39 -30.17 -21.75
N LEU A 425 3.40 -30.77 -20.56
CA LEU A 425 4.61 -30.97 -19.76
C LEU A 425 5.59 -31.94 -20.44
N ALA A 426 5.10 -33.01 -21.07
CA ALA A 426 5.90 -33.95 -21.85
C ALA A 426 6.52 -33.27 -23.08
N ALA A 427 5.76 -32.40 -23.76
CA ALA A 427 6.29 -31.60 -24.86
C ALA A 427 7.37 -30.61 -24.39
N ALA A 428 7.17 -29.95 -23.23
CA ALA A 428 8.19 -29.08 -22.63
C ALA A 428 9.46 -29.88 -22.25
N TRP A 429 9.29 -31.05 -21.63
CA TRP A 429 10.37 -31.98 -21.33
C TRP A 429 11.13 -32.40 -22.58
N GLY A 430 10.43 -32.76 -23.66
CA GLY A 430 11.02 -33.10 -24.96
C GLY A 430 11.94 -32.01 -25.52
N ARG A 431 11.64 -30.73 -25.26
CA ARG A 431 12.44 -29.58 -25.69
C ARG A 431 13.64 -29.27 -24.79
N GLN A 432 13.66 -29.80 -23.55
CA GLN A 432 14.78 -29.59 -22.63
C GLN A 432 15.96 -30.50 -23.00
N THR A 433 17.16 -30.04 -22.62
CA THR A 433 18.37 -30.86 -22.61
C THR A 433 18.55 -31.42 -21.20
N GLY A 434 19.01 -32.66 -21.06
CA GLY A 434 19.07 -33.40 -19.78
C GLY A 434 20.00 -32.83 -18.70
N GLY A 435 20.45 -31.58 -18.81
CA GLY A 435 21.46 -30.96 -17.95
C GLY A 435 22.87 -31.52 -18.19
N GLY A 436 23.88 -30.95 -17.51
CA GLY A 436 25.23 -31.53 -17.46
C GLY A 436 26.09 -31.41 -18.74
N GLY A 437 25.83 -30.45 -19.62
CA GLY A 437 26.60 -30.24 -20.85
C GLY A 437 26.15 -31.08 -22.05
N LEU A 438 25.07 -31.87 -21.90
CA LEU A 438 24.38 -32.51 -23.01
C LEU A 438 23.76 -31.44 -23.93
N ARG A 439 24.07 -31.51 -25.23
CA ARG A 439 23.52 -30.59 -26.25
C ARG A 439 22.25 -31.11 -26.94
N ARG A 440 21.88 -32.37 -26.70
CA ARG A 440 20.74 -33.02 -27.36
C ARG A 440 19.46 -32.82 -26.55
N GLN A 441 18.38 -32.48 -27.25
CA GLN A 441 17.04 -32.40 -26.68
C GLN A 441 16.46 -33.81 -26.49
N HIS A 442 15.60 -33.99 -25.48
CA HIS A 442 14.98 -35.30 -25.21
C HIS A 442 14.15 -35.83 -26.40
N ARG A 443 13.55 -34.95 -27.20
CA ARG A 443 12.77 -35.30 -28.39
C ARG A 443 13.58 -35.89 -29.55
N GLU A 444 14.92 -35.79 -29.50
CA GLU A 444 15.81 -36.43 -30.50
C GLU A 444 15.91 -37.95 -30.29
N SER A 445 15.34 -38.48 -29.21
CA SER A 445 15.18 -39.92 -28.94
C SER A 445 13.70 -40.29 -28.93
N PRO A 446 13.34 -41.59 -29.06
CA PRO A 446 11.95 -42.03 -28.90
C PRO A 446 11.32 -41.57 -27.58
N PRO A 447 9.99 -41.40 -27.51
CA PRO A 447 9.31 -41.04 -26.27
C PRO A 447 9.68 -41.99 -25.11
N PRO A 448 9.92 -41.47 -23.89
CA PRO A 448 10.24 -42.31 -22.75
C PRO A 448 9.07 -43.26 -22.41
N GLN A 449 9.40 -44.46 -21.95
CA GLN A 449 8.40 -45.39 -21.41
C GLN A 449 7.95 -44.99 -19.99
N ASP A 450 8.83 -44.32 -19.25
CA ASP A 450 8.55 -43.69 -17.96
C ASP A 450 7.89 -42.31 -18.13
N THR A 451 7.40 -41.74 -17.03
CA THR A 451 6.74 -40.42 -17.04
C THR A 451 7.53 -39.40 -16.22
N PRO A 452 8.72 -38.97 -16.67
CA PRO A 452 9.63 -38.14 -15.87
C PRO A 452 8.99 -36.80 -15.45
N TRP A 453 8.09 -36.25 -16.27
CA TRP A 453 7.30 -35.03 -15.95
C TRP A 453 6.23 -35.23 -14.86
N ARG A 454 5.84 -36.48 -14.54
CA ARG A 454 4.98 -36.80 -13.39
C ARG A 454 5.81 -37.13 -12.15
N GLU A 455 6.86 -37.93 -12.32
CA GLU A 455 7.68 -38.43 -11.21
C GLU A 455 8.50 -37.33 -10.52
N ARG A 456 8.96 -36.33 -11.29
CA ARG A 456 9.69 -35.17 -10.76
C ARG A 456 8.72 -34.13 -10.18
N LYS A 457 8.20 -34.42 -8.99
CA LYS A 457 7.19 -33.59 -8.27
C LYS A 457 7.48 -32.10 -8.27
N TRP A 458 8.72 -31.68 -8.00
CA TRP A 458 9.10 -30.26 -7.94
C TRP A 458 9.17 -29.62 -9.33
N TRP A 459 9.72 -30.31 -10.32
CA TRP A 459 9.77 -29.84 -11.71
C TRP A 459 8.36 -29.62 -12.26
N ARG A 460 7.43 -30.55 -11.97
CA ARG A 460 6.01 -30.45 -12.32
C ARG A 460 5.35 -29.27 -11.63
N LYS A 461 5.47 -29.18 -10.30
CA LYS A 461 4.83 -28.15 -9.48
C LYS A 461 5.16 -26.75 -9.98
N GLU A 462 6.43 -26.49 -10.30
CA GLU A 462 6.87 -25.17 -10.75
C GLU A 462 6.35 -24.78 -12.14
N ARG A 463 6.05 -25.75 -13.01
CA ARG A 463 5.68 -25.53 -14.41
C ARG A 463 4.19 -25.62 -14.70
N LEU A 464 3.41 -26.06 -13.73
CA LEU A 464 1.99 -26.37 -13.91
C LEU A 464 1.18 -25.14 -14.34
N ASP A 465 1.41 -23.99 -13.70
CA ASP A 465 0.68 -22.76 -14.05
C ASP A 465 1.08 -22.23 -15.44
N GLN A 466 2.35 -22.35 -15.83
CA GLN A 466 2.79 -22.02 -17.19
C GLN A 466 2.20 -22.98 -18.22
N ALA A 467 2.05 -24.27 -17.89
CA ALA A 467 1.38 -25.24 -18.75
C ALA A 467 -0.10 -24.91 -18.96
N VAL A 468 -0.81 -24.57 -17.88
CA VAL A 468 -2.20 -24.09 -17.96
C VAL A 468 -2.28 -22.83 -18.82
N LEU A 469 -1.40 -21.84 -18.60
CA LEU A 469 -1.36 -20.61 -19.40
C LEU A 469 -1.17 -20.92 -20.89
N GLN A 470 -0.10 -21.65 -21.24
CA GLN A 470 0.21 -21.95 -22.63
C GLN A 470 -0.93 -22.71 -23.31
N LEU A 471 -1.55 -23.66 -22.60
CA LEU A 471 -2.66 -24.44 -23.12
C LEU A 471 -3.91 -23.58 -23.36
N MET A 472 -4.33 -22.81 -22.35
CA MET A 472 -5.49 -21.92 -22.44
C MET A 472 -5.32 -20.92 -23.59
N THR A 473 -4.18 -20.21 -23.63
CA THR A 473 -3.94 -19.16 -24.61
C THR A 473 -3.82 -19.70 -26.04
N ARG A 474 -3.15 -20.85 -26.26
CA ARG A 474 -3.07 -21.46 -27.62
C ARG A 474 -4.41 -22.03 -28.08
N SER A 475 -5.29 -22.37 -27.14
CA SER A 475 -6.69 -22.74 -27.39
C SER A 475 -7.64 -21.54 -27.38
N GLN A 476 -7.12 -20.31 -27.47
CA GLN A 476 -7.90 -19.06 -27.54
C GLN A 476 -8.82 -18.82 -26.33
N GLN A 477 -8.47 -19.39 -25.18
CA GLN A 477 -9.12 -19.14 -23.91
C GLN A 477 -8.25 -18.26 -23.03
N ARG A 478 -8.90 -17.53 -22.12
CA ARG A 478 -8.23 -16.70 -21.11
C ARG A 478 -7.85 -17.54 -19.90
N PHE A 479 -6.71 -17.26 -19.29
CA PHE A 479 -6.42 -17.76 -17.95
C PHE A 479 -7.46 -17.19 -16.98
N MET A 480 -8.09 -18.05 -16.19
CA MET A 480 -9.19 -17.69 -15.29
C MET A 480 -8.76 -17.86 -13.84
N TRP A 481 -9.25 -16.99 -12.97
CA TRP A 481 -9.05 -17.03 -11.52
C TRP A 481 -10.38 -17.11 -10.80
N TRP A 482 -10.48 -17.96 -9.77
CA TRP A 482 -11.66 -18.04 -8.91
C TRP A 482 -11.35 -18.77 -7.61
N GLY A 483 -12.26 -18.70 -6.65
CA GLY A 483 -12.07 -19.28 -5.33
C GLY A 483 -11.37 -18.32 -4.37
N PHE A 484 -11.60 -18.54 -3.08
CA PHE A 484 -11.09 -17.67 -2.02
C PHE A 484 -9.57 -17.49 -2.07
N LYS A 485 -8.82 -18.57 -2.33
CA LYS A 485 -7.36 -18.53 -2.37
C LYS A 485 -6.80 -17.70 -3.52
N ASP A 486 -7.45 -17.71 -4.69
CA ASP A 486 -7.03 -16.86 -5.82
C ASP A 486 -7.23 -15.39 -5.44
N ILE A 487 -8.40 -15.04 -4.91
CA ILE A 487 -8.71 -13.68 -4.44
C ILE A 487 -7.68 -13.23 -3.39
N LEU A 488 -7.39 -14.08 -2.41
CA LEU A 488 -6.41 -13.81 -1.37
C LEU A 488 -5.00 -13.61 -1.96
N THR A 489 -4.55 -14.48 -2.86
CA THR A 489 -3.19 -14.40 -3.44
C THR A 489 -3.04 -13.19 -4.36
N LEU A 490 -4.06 -12.91 -5.18
CA LEU A 490 -4.12 -11.74 -6.07
C LEU A 490 -4.14 -10.42 -5.31
N SER A 491 -4.62 -10.42 -4.06
CA SER A 491 -4.55 -9.20 -3.24
C SER A 491 -3.13 -8.84 -2.78
N GLY A 492 -2.17 -9.76 -2.90
CA GLY A 492 -0.76 -9.50 -2.60
C GLY A 492 -0.47 -9.11 -1.15
N GLY A 493 -1.37 -9.45 -0.20
CA GLY A 493 -1.26 -9.03 1.20
C GLY A 493 -1.89 -7.66 1.50
N ASN A 494 -2.62 -7.07 0.55
CA ASN A 494 -3.23 -5.75 0.73
C ASN A 494 -4.74 -5.86 0.94
N ILE A 495 -5.25 -5.41 2.11
CA ILE A 495 -6.67 -5.58 2.44
C ILE A 495 -7.58 -4.70 1.56
N THR A 496 -7.14 -3.51 1.14
CA THR A 496 -7.92 -2.69 0.20
C THR A 496 -8.04 -3.37 -1.16
N VAL A 497 -6.98 -4.01 -1.66
CA VAL A 497 -7.05 -4.80 -2.90
C VAL A 497 -7.98 -5.99 -2.72
N PHE A 498 -7.88 -6.73 -1.61
CA PHE A 498 -8.76 -7.86 -1.30
C PHE A 498 -10.24 -7.43 -1.33
N LEU A 499 -10.59 -6.37 -0.60
CA LEU A 499 -11.94 -5.83 -0.54
C LEU A 499 -12.41 -5.28 -1.90
N HIS A 500 -11.50 -4.73 -2.71
CA HIS A 500 -11.81 -4.29 -4.07
C HIS A 500 -12.14 -5.45 -5.00
N ILE A 501 -11.41 -6.58 -4.90
CA ILE A 501 -11.78 -7.79 -5.63
C ILE A 501 -13.15 -8.30 -5.16
N CYS A 502 -13.37 -8.37 -3.84
CA CYS A 502 -14.66 -8.78 -3.28
C CYS A 502 -15.80 -7.88 -3.79
N HIS A 503 -15.60 -6.56 -3.83
CA HIS A 503 -16.53 -5.58 -4.38
C HIS A 503 -16.91 -5.92 -5.82
N ARG A 504 -15.94 -6.13 -6.71
CA ARG A 504 -16.23 -6.41 -8.13
C ARG A 504 -16.84 -7.77 -8.39
N VAL A 505 -16.44 -8.79 -7.62
CA VAL A 505 -17.07 -10.12 -7.70
C VAL A 505 -18.52 -10.07 -7.21
N TRP A 506 -18.78 -9.37 -6.10
CA TRP A 506 -20.13 -9.22 -5.55
C TRP A 506 -21.04 -8.37 -6.44
N ASP A 507 -20.52 -7.30 -7.07
CA ASP A 507 -21.24 -6.51 -8.08
C ASP A 507 -21.68 -7.39 -9.26
N GLY A 508 -20.77 -8.22 -9.77
CA GLY A 508 -21.06 -9.16 -10.85
C GLY A 508 -22.13 -10.18 -10.45
N PHE A 509 -22.07 -10.67 -9.21
CA PHE A 509 -23.07 -11.56 -8.64
C PHE A 509 -24.45 -10.89 -8.59
N LEU A 510 -24.57 -9.72 -7.96
CA LEU A 510 -25.85 -9.01 -7.86
C LEU A 510 -26.49 -8.76 -9.23
N LYS A 511 -25.69 -8.30 -10.22
CA LYS A 511 -26.17 -8.09 -11.59
C LYS A 511 -26.75 -9.36 -12.21
N ASN A 512 -26.13 -10.52 -11.95
CA ASN A 512 -26.64 -11.81 -12.40
C ASN A 512 -27.95 -12.17 -11.67
N GLU A 513 -27.99 -12.06 -10.35
CA GLU A 513 -29.16 -12.42 -9.55
C GLU A 513 -30.41 -11.58 -9.86
N TYR A 514 -30.22 -10.28 -10.16
CA TYR A 514 -31.32 -9.41 -10.58
C TYR A 514 -31.99 -9.87 -11.88
N SER A 515 -31.27 -10.58 -12.74
CA SER A 515 -31.81 -11.15 -13.99
C SER A 515 -32.56 -12.47 -13.77
N LEU A 516 -32.40 -13.10 -12.61
CA LEU A 516 -33.00 -14.40 -12.29
C LEU A 516 -34.34 -14.22 -11.54
N PRO A 517 -35.33 -15.10 -11.80
CA PRO A 517 -36.51 -15.25 -10.95
C PRO A 517 -36.12 -15.57 -9.50
N GLU A 518 -36.88 -15.07 -8.53
CA GLU A 518 -36.54 -15.15 -7.10
C GLU A 518 -36.28 -16.58 -6.60
N ASN A 519 -37.01 -17.57 -7.09
CA ASN A 519 -36.84 -18.98 -6.73
C ASN A 519 -35.57 -19.64 -7.30
N LYS A 520 -34.87 -18.97 -8.22
CA LYS A 520 -33.60 -19.42 -8.79
C LYS A 520 -32.40 -18.64 -8.25
N ARG A 521 -32.63 -17.67 -7.36
CA ARG A 521 -31.56 -16.87 -6.80
C ARG A 521 -30.72 -17.68 -5.81
N THR A 522 -29.42 -17.39 -5.80
CA THR A 522 -28.46 -18.04 -4.91
C THR A 522 -28.42 -17.32 -3.57
N ASP A 523 -28.59 -18.05 -2.48
CA ASP A 523 -28.44 -17.51 -1.13
C ASP A 523 -26.99 -17.66 -0.64
N LEU A 524 -26.21 -16.57 -0.73
CA LEU A 524 -24.79 -16.60 -0.35
C LEU A 524 -24.58 -16.75 1.16
N LEU A 525 -25.52 -16.29 1.99
CA LEU A 525 -25.36 -16.35 3.44
C LEU A 525 -25.63 -17.76 3.98
N ASN A 526 -26.45 -18.53 3.26
CA ASN A 526 -26.81 -19.91 3.60
C ASN A 526 -26.11 -20.96 2.72
N GLY A 527 -24.79 -20.79 2.51
CA GLY A 527 -23.95 -21.80 1.86
C GLY A 527 -23.89 -21.74 0.34
N GLY A 528 -24.53 -20.75 -0.28
CA GLY A 528 -24.40 -20.48 -1.71
C GLY A 528 -22.98 -20.07 -2.10
N VAL A 529 -22.62 -20.36 -3.36
CA VAL A 529 -21.30 -20.08 -3.93
C VAL A 529 -21.47 -19.25 -5.19
N ILE A 530 -20.68 -18.17 -5.32
CA ILE A 530 -20.69 -17.35 -6.53
C ILE A 530 -20.11 -18.16 -7.70
N ASN A 531 -20.78 -18.16 -8.85
CA ASN A 531 -20.33 -18.88 -10.04
C ASN A 531 -18.89 -18.49 -10.46
N GLN A 532 -18.06 -19.47 -10.84
CA GLN A 532 -16.66 -19.26 -11.21
C GLN A 532 -16.46 -18.24 -12.35
N ASN A 533 -17.36 -18.18 -13.33
CA ASN A 533 -17.27 -17.23 -14.44
C ASN A 533 -17.54 -15.79 -13.98
N ILE A 534 -18.45 -15.61 -13.02
CA ILE A 534 -18.72 -14.31 -12.39
C ILE A 534 -17.49 -13.88 -11.58
N GLN A 535 -16.91 -14.78 -10.78
CA GLN A 535 -15.69 -14.50 -10.03
C GLN A 535 -14.54 -14.09 -10.95
N SER A 536 -14.25 -14.89 -11.99
CA SER A 536 -13.17 -14.60 -12.93
C SER A 536 -13.37 -13.29 -13.69
N SER A 537 -14.61 -12.94 -14.03
CA SER A 537 -14.93 -11.67 -14.69
C SER A 537 -14.76 -10.49 -13.74
N GLY A 538 -15.23 -10.61 -12.49
CA GLY A 538 -15.06 -9.60 -11.45
C GLY A 538 -13.60 -9.35 -11.10
N ILE A 539 -12.80 -10.41 -10.99
CA ILE A 539 -11.35 -10.34 -10.77
C ILE A 539 -10.64 -9.60 -11.91
N LEU A 540 -10.95 -9.94 -13.18
CA LEU A 540 -10.37 -9.26 -14.33
C LEU A 540 -10.76 -7.78 -14.37
N PHE A 541 -12.01 -7.46 -14.01
CA PHE A 541 -12.48 -6.09 -13.93
C PHE A 541 -11.73 -5.29 -12.85
N ALA A 542 -11.60 -5.84 -11.63
CA ALA A 542 -10.81 -5.26 -10.56
C ALA A 542 -9.35 -5.02 -10.97
N SER A 543 -8.74 -6.00 -11.66
CA SER A 543 -7.37 -5.89 -12.20
C SER A 543 -7.21 -4.72 -13.16
N ASN A 544 -8.15 -4.54 -14.09
CA ASN A 544 -8.12 -3.45 -15.07
C ASN A 544 -8.33 -2.07 -14.42
N GLU A 545 -9.24 -1.97 -13.46
CA GLU A 545 -9.43 -0.73 -12.71
C GLU A 545 -8.21 -0.37 -11.88
N TRP A 546 -7.61 -1.36 -11.21
CA TRP A 546 -6.38 -1.14 -10.45
C TRP A 546 -5.23 -0.66 -11.34
N PHE A 547 -5.07 -1.26 -12.52
CA PHE A 547 -4.10 -0.80 -13.52
C PHE A 547 -4.37 0.64 -13.96
N ASN A 548 -5.63 1.03 -14.15
CA ASN A 548 -5.98 2.39 -14.55
C ASN A 548 -5.72 3.41 -13.45
N LYS A 549 -5.92 3.05 -12.17
CA LYS A 549 -5.63 3.91 -11.01
C LYS A 549 -4.16 4.30 -10.88
N LEU A 550 -3.23 3.52 -11.45
CA LEU A 550 -1.79 3.84 -11.39
C LEU A 550 -1.47 5.25 -11.89
N GLN A 551 -2.27 5.79 -12.82
CA GLN A 551 -2.08 7.13 -13.39
C GLN A 551 -2.53 8.28 -12.47
N GLU A 552 -3.35 8.00 -11.45
CA GLU A 552 -3.92 9.02 -10.57
C GLU A 552 -2.88 9.62 -9.62
N GLU A 553 -1.79 8.91 -9.39
CA GLU A 553 -0.71 9.31 -8.47
C GLU A 553 0.41 10.09 -9.21
N PRO A 554 1.17 10.99 -8.55
CA PRO A 554 2.26 11.75 -9.17
C PRO A 554 3.30 10.85 -9.86
N GLY A 555 3.64 11.10 -11.13
CA GLY A 555 4.50 10.21 -11.93
C GLY A 555 3.78 8.93 -12.43
N GLY A 556 2.47 8.84 -12.23
CA GLY A 556 1.66 7.65 -12.49
C GLY A 556 1.58 7.23 -13.95
N ASN A 557 1.61 8.20 -14.88
CA ASN A 557 1.64 7.90 -16.31
C ASN A 557 2.87 7.08 -16.70
N ALA A 558 4.06 7.50 -16.26
CA ALA A 558 5.32 6.79 -16.52
C ALA A 558 5.29 5.37 -15.92
N ARG A 559 4.81 5.23 -14.67
CA ARG A 559 4.67 3.93 -14.02
C ARG A 559 3.66 3.02 -14.73
N LYS A 560 2.50 3.54 -15.13
CA LYS A 560 1.47 2.79 -15.86
C LYS A 560 2.00 2.28 -17.20
N SER A 561 2.67 3.15 -17.97
CA SER A 561 3.28 2.77 -19.25
C SER A 561 4.36 1.71 -19.07
N PHE A 562 5.21 1.86 -18.05
CA PHE A 562 6.23 0.85 -17.74
C PHE A 562 5.62 -0.50 -17.37
N VAL A 563 4.61 -0.52 -16.49
CA VAL A 563 3.90 -1.73 -16.11
C VAL A 563 3.22 -2.40 -17.32
N GLN A 564 2.65 -1.62 -18.24
CA GLN A 564 2.07 -2.15 -19.47
C GLN A 564 3.11 -2.89 -20.31
N VAL A 565 4.23 -2.22 -20.61
CA VAL A 565 5.31 -2.80 -21.42
C VAL A 565 5.94 -4.01 -20.75
N LEU A 566 6.17 -3.94 -19.43
CA LEU A 566 6.72 -5.04 -18.65
C LEU A 566 5.75 -6.25 -18.63
N GLY A 567 4.46 -6.02 -18.37
CA GLY A 567 3.45 -7.08 -18.32
C GLY A 567 3.26 -7.80 -19.65
N GLU A 568 3.19 -7.06 -20.75
CA GLU A 568 3.15 -7.63 -22.11
C GLU A 568 4.40 -8.45 -22.40
N ARG A 569 5.59 -7.90 -22.09
CA ARG A 569 6.87 -8.58 -22.30
C ARG A 569 6.95 -9.89 -21.52
N LEU A 570 6.49 -9.89 -20.28
CA LEU A 570 6.47 -11.05 -19.41
C LEU A 570 5.52 -12.14 -19.93
N ASN A 571 4.31 -11.76 -20.36
CA ASN A 571 3.35 -12.69 -20.95
C ASN A 571 3.91 -13.32 -22.24
N ASP A 572 4.42 -12.49 -23.15
CA ASP A 572 5.07 -12.94 -24.39
C ASP A 572 6.23 -13.92 -24.10
N SER A 573 7.04 -13.62 -23.08
CA SER A 573 8.17 -14.47 -22.71
C SER A 573 7.70 -15.83 -22.18
N MET A 574 6.68 -15.86 -21.30
CA MET A 574 6.11 -17.11 -20.79
C MET A 574 5.45 -17.96 -21.88
N MET A 575 4.76 -17.31 -22.82
CA MET A 575 4.08 -17.97 -23.93
C MET A 575 5.03 -18.60 -24.95
N ARG A 576 6.17 -17.93 -25.20
CA ARG A 576 7.20 -18.37 -26.14
C ARG A 576 8.21 -19.33 -25.52
N ASP A 577 8.32 -19.39 -24.20
CA ASP A 577 9.17 -20.35 -23.49
C ASP A 577 8.56 -21.76 -23.53
N LEU A 578 8.61 -22.41 -24.70
CA LEU A 578 8.04 -23.73 -24.95
C LEU A 578 8.69 -24.85 -24.10
N SER A 579 9.94 -24.64 -23.68
CA SER A 579 10.66 -25.56 -22.79
C SER A 579 10.40 -25.29 -21.31
N MET A 580 9.68 -24.21 -20.97
CA MET A 580 9.39 -23.81 -19.59
C MET A 580 10.68 -23.71 -18.74
N SER A 581 11.66 -22.99 -19.28
CA SER A 581 12.95 -22.74 -18.63
C SER A 581 12.82 -21.76 -17.47
N TYR A 582 11.91 -20.78 -17.59
CA TYR A 582 11.68 -19.72 -16.60
C TYR A 582 10.23 -19.66 -16.15
N PRO A 583 9.77 -20.63 -15.33
CA PRO A 583 8.37 -20.71 -14.93
C PRO A 583 7.90 -19.55 -14.03
N GLY A 584 8.79 -18.67 -13.53
CA GLY A 584 8.47 -17.53 -12.64
C GLY A 584 8.12 -16.23 -13.34
N GLY A 585 7.51 -16.30 -14.53
CA GLY A 585 7.45 -15.19 -15.46
C GLY A 585 6.50 -14.03 -15.14
N ASN A 586 6.12 -13.80 -13.88
CA ASN A 586 5.43 -12.56 -13.47
C ASN A 586 6.38 -11.50 -12.88
N GLY A 587 7.70 -11.71 -13.01
CA GLY A 587 8.71 -10.77 -12.57
C GLY A 587 10.04 -10.89 -13.32
N ILE A 588 10.95 -9.99 -12.96
CA ILE A 588 12.32 -9.91 -13.47
C ILE A 588 13.31 -10.02 -12.31
N SER A 589 14.53 -10.50 -12.60
CA SER A 589 15.65 -10.50 -11.66
C SER A 589 16.87 -9.83 -12.25
N ILE A 590 17.50 -8.94 -11.49
CA ILE A 590 18.63 -8.11 -11.89
C ILE A 590 19.81 -8.37 -10.93
N ALA A 591 21.03 -8.35 -11.44
CA ALA A 591 22.22 -8.49 -10.61
C ALA A 591 22.36 -7.28 -9.68
N LEU A 592 22.53 -7.50 -8.38
CA LEU A 592 22.62 -6.41 -7.41
C LEU A 592 23.85 -5.51 -7.67
N SER A 593 24.95 -6.10 -8.13
CA SER A 593 26.17 -5.35 -8.48
C SER A 593 25.97 -4.35 -9.62
N GLU A 594 25.10 -4.67 -10.57
CA GLU A 594 24.73 -3.74 -11.65
C GLU A 594 23.75 -2.68 -11.11
N TYR A 595 22.76 -3.11 -10.32
CA TYR A 595 21.67 -2.25 -9.82
C TYR A 595 22.10 -1.24 -8.76
N THR A 596 23.21 -1.50 -8.08
CA THR A 596 23.78 -0.62 -7.05
C THR A 596 24.92 0.25 -7.55
N ALA A 597 25.20 0.24 -8.86
CA ALA A 597 26.22 1.11 -9.43
C ALA A 597 25.90 2.60 -9.21
N GLU A 598 26.91 3.39 -8.87
CA GLU A 598 26.78 4.83 -8.56
C GLU A 598 26.74 5.73 -9.81
N SER A 599 26.57 5.16 -11.01
CA SER A 599 26.40 5.98 -12.21
C SER A 599 25.04 6.66 -12.18
N LYS A 600 25.01 7.92 -12.63
CA LYS A 600 23.85 8.79 -12.56
C LYS A 600 22.57 8.16 -13.12
N ASP A 601 22.68 7.53 -14.29
CA ASP A 601 21.53 6.90 -14.96
C ASP A 601 20.98 5.71 -14.16
N ILE A 602 21.85 4.97 -13.46
CA ILE A 602 21.46 3.85 -12.60
C ILE A 602 20.80 4.34 -11.32
N VAL A 603 21.28 5.45 -10.75
CA VAL A 603 20.61 6.10 -9.62
C VAL A 603 19.20 6.55 -10.00
N SER A 604 19.02 7.21 -11.14
CA SER A 604 17.70 7.63 -11.61
C SER A 604 16.79 6.43 -11.92
N LEU A 605 17.33 5.37 -12.55
CA LEU A 605 16.62 4.10 -12.76
C LEU A 605 16.15 3.48 -11.43
N ARG A 606 17.05 3.39 -10.46
CA ARG A 606 16.78 2.82 -9.14
C ARG A 606 15.70 3.62 -8.42
N ASN A 607 15.75 4.94 -8.47
CA ASN A 607 14.72 5.80 -7.90
C ASN A 607 13.34 5.52 -8.54
N PHE A 608 13.26 5.44 -9.86
CA PHE A 608 12.01 5.08 -10.56
C PHE A 608 11.48 3.69 -10.16
N MET A 609 12.36 2.69 -10.06
CA MET A 609 11.97 1.34 -9.64
C MET A 609 11.50 1.30 -8.19
N CYS A 610 12.18 2.00 -7.28
CA CYS A 610 11.76 2.16 -5.89
C CYS A 610 10.40 2.85 -5.78
N GLU A 611 10.15 3.88 -6.59
CA GLU A 611 8.82 4.50 -6.69
C GLU A 611 7.77 3.50 -7.16
N ALA A 612 8.05 2.73 -8.22
CA ALA A 612 7.13 1.72 -8.73
C ALA A 612 6.78 0.67 -7.66
N VAL A 613 7.74 0.26 -6.83
CA VAL A 613 7.49 -0.63 -5.70
C VAL A 613 6.64 0.04 -4.63
N ALA A 614 7.02 1.26 -4.25
CA ALA A 614 6.40 1.95 -3.14
C ALA A 614 4.97 2.44 -3.42
N TYR A 615 4.64 2.72 -4.69
CA TYR A 615 3.27 2.96 -5.15
C TYR A 615 2.48 1.66 -5.40
N GLY A 616 3.06 0.49 -5.10
CA GLY A 616 2.41 -0.80 -5.24
C GLY A 616 2.17 -1.23 -6.69
N ALA A 617 2.91 -0.69 -7.66
CA ALA A 617 2.92 -1.23 -9.02
C ALA A 617 3.76 -2.52 -9.10
N LEU A 618 4.83 -2.59 -8.31
CA LEU A 618 5.74 -3.74 -8.23
C LEU A 618 5.93 -4.22 -6.78
N PHE A 619 6.43 -5.44 -6.63
CA PHE A 619 7.00 -5.96 -5.40
C PHE A 619 8.50 -6.19 -5.56
N GLU A 620 9.25 -5.76 -4.56
CA GLU A 620 10.68 -6.03 -4.47
C GLU A 620 10.97 -7.15 -3.48
N THR A 621 11.85 -8.06 -3.87
CA THR A 621 12.45 -9.06 -2.97
C THR A 621 13.93 -9.17 -3.23
N GLU A 622 14.74 -9.08 -2.18
CA GLU A 622 16.15 -9.42 -2.25
C GLU A 622 16.32 -10.95 -2.16
N HIS A 623 17.23 -11.49 -2.97
CA HIS A 623 17.55 -12.90 -2.96
C HIS A 623 19.07 -13.12 -2.94
N ALA A 624 19.56 -13.77 -1.89
CA ALA A 624 20.91 -14.32 -1.85
C ALA A 624 20.92 -15.70 -2.53
N SER A 625 21.66 -15.86 -3.63
CA SER A 625 21.83 -17.17 -4.26
C SER A 625 22.49 -18.14 -3.26
N LYS A 626 22.07 -19.41 -3.27
CA LYS A 626 22.70 -20.47 -2.45
C LYS A 626 24.08 -20.88 -2.96
N SER A 627 24.45 -20.47 -4.18
CA SER A 627 25.72 -20.80 -4.80
C SER A 627 26.75 -19.69 -4.57
N LYS A 628 28.02 -20.05 -4.29
CA LYS A 628 29.11 -19.08 -4.15
C LYS A 628 29.37 -18.26 -5.44
N ALA A 629 28.96 -18.78 -6.60
CA ALA A 629 29.14 -18.12 -7.91
C ALA A 629 27.98 -17.18 -8.29
N GLY A 630 26.76 -17.45 -7.83
CA GLY A 630 25.61 -16.59 -8.08
C GLY A 630 25.63 -15.41 -7.11
N GLY A 631 26.02 -14.24 -7.61
CA GLY A 631 25.96 -12.99 -6.85
C GLY A 631 24.55 -12.69 -6.31
N ARG A 632 24.46 -11.71 -5.39
CA ARG A 632 23.17 -11.22 -4.89
C ARG A 632 22.34 -10.64 -6.04
N ARG A 633 21.03 -10.85 -5.99
CA ARG A 633 20.09 -10.32 -6.98
C ARG A 633 18.92 -9.64 -6.30
N VAL A 634 18.41 -8.62 -6.97
CA VAL A 634 17.12 -8.00 -6.66
C VAL A 634 16.09 -8.56 -7.64
N LYS A 635 14.89 -8.84 -7.15
CA LYS A 635 13.78 -9.35 -7.95
C LYS A 635 12.60 -8.40 -7.86
N PHE A 636 12.05 -8.04 -9.01
CA PHE A 636 10.86 -7.20 -9.14
C PHE A 636 9.74 -8.02 -9.74
N TYR A 637 8.60 -8.10 -9.06
CA TYR A 637 7.41 -8.78 -9.54
C TYR A 637 6.30 -7.76 -9.80
N LEU A 638 5.43 -8.01 -10.78
CA LEU A 638 4.20 -7.24 -10.88
C LEU A 638 3.37 -7.41 -9.60
N ASN A 639 2.62 -6.37 -9.22
CA ASN A 639 1.62 -6.56 -8.18
C ASN A 639 0.61 -7.64 -8.61
N PRO A 640 0.34 -8.69 -7.80
CA PRO A 640 -0.55 -9.79 -8.17
C PRO A 640 -1.92 -9.37 -8.68
N ILE A 641 -2.48 -8.24 -8.24
CA ILE A 641 -3.76 -7.74 -8.79
C ILE A 641 -3.67 -7.40 -10.28
N LEU A 642 -2.47 -7.16 -10.83
CA LEU A 642 -2.24 -6.86 -12.25
C LEU A 642 -2.09 -8.13 -13.09
N CYS A 643 -1.83 -9.29 -12.48
CA CYS A 643 -1.65 -10.57 -13.17
C CYS A 643 -2.83 -10.94 -14.09
N PRO A 644 -4.11 -10.79 -13.67
CA PRO A 644 -5.24 -11.10 -14.54
C PRO A 644 -5.30 -10.27 -15.82
N ARG A 645 -5.01 -8.97 -15.76
CA ARG A 645 -4.95 -8.10 -16.93
C ARG A 645 -3.94 -8.59 -17.96
N PHE A 646 -2.75 -8.98 -17.51
CA PHE A 646 -1.67 -9.43 -18.40
C PHE A 646 -1.69 -10.92 -18.68
N GLN A 647 -2.70 -11.65 -18.19
CA GLN A 647 -2.82 -13.11 -18.36
C GLN A 647 -1.55 -13.83 -17.86
N LEU A 648 -1.08 -13.44 -16.67
CA LEU A 648 0.11 -14.00 -16.03
C LEU A 648 -0.31 -14.75 -14.77
N PRO A 649 0.23 -15.93 -14.46
CA PRO A 649 0.06 -16.56 -13.16
C PRO A 649 0.54 -15.65 -12.02
N GLU A 650 -0.15 -15.66 -10.89
CA GLU A 650 0.19 -14.87 -9.70
C GLU A 650 1.26 -15.53 -8.83
N ALA A 651 1.43 -16.85 -8.97
CA ALA A 651 2.42 -17.62 -8.22
C ALA A 651 3.85 -17.14 -8.50
N ARG A 652 4.54 -16.69 -7.45
CA ARG A 652 5.96 -16.31 -7.52
C ARG A 652 6.80 -17.58 -7.44
N THR A 653 7.38 -18.02 -8.55
CA THR A 653 8.34 -19.13 -8.51
C THR A 653 9.76 -18.61 -8.23
N LYS A 654 10.67 -19.54 -7.93
CA LYS A 654 12.05 -19.21 -7.51
C LYS A 654 12.85 -18.48 -8.59
N GLU A 655 12.53 -18.66 -9.87
CA GLU A 655 13.31 -18.15 -10.99
C GLU A 655 12.46 -17.27 -11.91
N PRO A 656 12.35 -15.96 -11.60
CA PRO A 656 11.80 -14.99 -12.54
C PRO A 656 12.73 -14.77 -13.73
N TYR A 657 12.28 -13.99 -14.71
CA TYR A 657 13.05 -13.73 -15.92
C TYR A 657 14.35 -12.97 -15.61
N TYR A 658 15.51 -13.54 -15.97
CA TYR A 658 16.79 -12.87 -15.75
C TYR A 658 16.98 -11.78 -16.79
N LEU A 659 17.12 -10.54 -16.31
CA LEU A 659 17.19 -9.36 -17.16
C LEU A 659 18.50 -8.60 -16.86
N LYS A 660 19.17 -8.16 -17.92
CA LYS A 660 20.32 -7.24 -17.81
C LYS A 660 19.83 -5.81 -17.62
N ILE A 661 20.64 -4.96 -16.99
CA ILE A 661 20.28 -3.54 -16.85
C ILE A 661 20.04 -2.84 -18.19
N SER A 662 20.83 -3.17 -19.22
CA SER A 662 20.62 -2.60 -20.56
C SER A 662 19.23 -2.90 -21.12
N GLU A 663 18.71 -4.10 -20.88
CA GLU A 663 17.38 -4.49 -21.31
C GLU A 663 16.29 -3.77 -20.50
N LEU A 664 16.57 -3.43 -19.22
CA LEU A 664 15.64 -2.64 -18.41
C LEU A 664 15.52 -1.22 -18.94
N PHE A 665 16.62 -0.62 -19.37
CA PHE A 665 16.58 0.68 -20.05
C PHE A 665 15.79 0.63 -21.36
N GLU A 666 15.92 -0.44 -22.15
CA GLU A 666 15.10 -0.61 -23.36
C GLU A 666 13.59 -0.73 -23.04
N LEU A 667 13.24 -1.40 -21.93
CA LEU A 667 11.84 -1.43 -21.47
C LEU A 667 11.33 -0.04 -21.07
N LEU A 668 12.14 0.74 -20.34
CA LEU A 668 11.78 2.12 -19.97
C LEU A 668 11.63 3.02 -21.20
N LYS A 669 12.54 2.90 -22.16
CA LYS A 669 12.51 3.64 -23.43
C LYS A 669 11.26 3.28 -24.23
N LYS A 670 10.92 2.00 -24.35
CA LYS A 670 9.69 1.54 -25.01
C LYS A 670 8.44 2.02 -24.28
N ALA A 671 8.52 2.19 -22.97
CA ALA A 671 7.46 2.75 -22.14
C ALA A 671 7.42 4.29 -22.11
N GLU A 672 8.31 4.96 -22.87
CA GLU A 672 8.44 6.42 -22.91
C GLU A 672 8.68 7.06 -21.52
N VAL A 673 9.33 6.31 -20.62
CA VAL A 673 9.70 6.82 -19.30
C VAL A 673 10.92 7.71 -19.42
N THR A 674 10.76 8.98 -19.07
CA THR A 674 11.87 9.91 -18.94
C THR A 674 12.40 9.85 -17.51
N LEU A 675 13.65 9.40 -17.35
CA LEU A 675 14.32 9.45 -16.07
C LEU A 675 14.82 10.87 -15.82
N GLU A 676 14.51 11.44 -14.66
CA GLU A 676 15.02 12.77 -14.30
C GLU A 676 16.55 12.76 -14.32
N ASN A 677 17.10 13.74 -15.04
CA ASN A 677 18.52 13.91 -15.20
C ASN A 677 18.91 15.10 -14.32
N PRO A 678 19.49 14.90 -13.11
CA PRO A 678 19.71 15.97 -12.11
C PRO A 678 20.47 17.24 -12.54
N ASN A 679 20.96 17.35 -13.79
CA ASN A 679 21.75 18.49 -14.27
C ASN A 679 21.14 19.27 -15.44
N VAL A 680 19.88 19.01 -15.85
CA VAL A 680 19.25 19.90 -16.84
C VAL A 680 18.55 21.01 -16.07
N ARG A 681 19.28 22.10 -15.78
CA ARG A 681 18.63 23.40 -15.56
C ARG A 681 17.75 23.63 -16.79
N PRO A 682 16.42 23.83 -16.65
CA PRO A 682 15.62 24.18 -17.80
C PRO A 682 16.18 25.49 -18.35
N THR A 683 16.71 25.44 -19.57
CA THR A 683 16.96 26.66 -20.34
C THR A 683 15.65 27.41 -20.41
N LYS A 684 15.61 28.63 -19.86
CA LYS A 684 14.47 29.54 -19.92
C LYS A 684 13.93 29.60 -21.35
N SER A 685 12.86 28.88 -21.64
CA SER A 685 11.93 29.29 -22.70
C SER A 685 10.82 30.06 -22.01
N MET A 686 11.02 31.37 -21.85
CA MET A 686 9.92 32.28 -21.59
C MET A 686 9.02 32.26 -22.83
N ASN A 687 7.83 31.69 -22.67
CA ASN A 687 6.62 32.16 -23.33
C ASN A 687 5.52 32.07 -22.28
N ASN A 688 5.39 33.14 -21.50
CA ASN A 688 4.27 33.34 -20.59
C ASN A 688 3.00 33.48 -21.44
N LEU A 689 2.19 32.43 -21.49
CA LEU A 689 0.78 32.55 -21.83
C LEU A 689 0.06 32.99 -20.55
N SER A 690 -0.15 34.30 -20.41
CA SER A 690 -1.09 34.85 -19.44
C SER A 690 -2.49 34.31 -19.73
N LEU A 691 -3.10 33.65 -18.75
CA LEU A 691 -4.50 33.18 -18.80
C LEU A 691 -5.51 34.25 -18.36
N PHE A 692 -5.07 35.52 -18.22
CA PHE A 692 -5.94 36.64 -17.91
C PHE A 692 -5.77 37.72 -18.99
N PRO A 693 -6.84 38.15 -19.67
CA PRO A 693 -6.78 39.32 -20.53
C PRO A 693 -6.51 40.54 -19.65
N GLU A 694 -5.44 41.27 -19.97
CA GLU A 694 -5.20 42.61 -19.44
C GLU A 694 -6.40 43.49 -19.84
N PHE A 695 -7.15 43.97 -18.85
CA PHE A 695 -8.13 45.02 -19.06
C PHE A 695 -7.36 46.34 -19.19
N ASP A 696 -7.25 46.85 -20.41
CA ASP A 696 -6.85 48.23 -20.68
C ASP A 696 -7.96 49.16 -20.18
N GLY A 697 -7.79 49.64 -18.96
CA GLY A 697 -8.53 50.76 -18.41
C GLY A 697 -7.98 52.06 -18.95
N ASP A 698 -8.27 52.39 -20.21
CA ASP A 698 -8.17 53.74 -20.75
C ASP A 698 -9.00 53.87 -22.04
N LYS A 699 -10.28 54.21 -21.88
CA LYS A 699 -11.09 55.07 -22.77
C LYS A 699 -12.49 55.27 -22.17
N LEU A 700 -12.79 56.56 -21.97
CA LEU A 700 -14.06 57.23 -21.64
C LEU A 700 -15.36 56.45 -21.81
#